data_AF-A0A132GTE3-F1
#
_entry.id   AF-A0A132GTE3-F1
#
_cell.length_a   1.000
_cell.length_b   1.000
_cell.length_c   1.000
_cell.angle_alpha   90.00
_cell.angle_beta   90.00
_cell.angle_gamma   90.00
#
_symmetry.space_group_name_H-M   'P 1'
#
loop_
_entity.id
_entity.type
_entity.pdbx_description
1 polymer ?
#
loop_
_entity_poly.entity_id
_entity_poly.type
_entity_poly.pdbx_seq_one_letter_code
_entity_poly.pdbx_strand_id
1 'polypeptide(L)'
;MKKILSVLLAVLMVSVAFAQGSFRTLGAGNGNQVPALVKARTQQSVHHAVRAAKTTYNVTAVSFQKQYYDSDGDWYCRLQDADDNAFTFDIYTTTLVSGQTYTFDEMDDYYSYALVNGEAYDYTAATFTYTQNADGSETVNATATLDNGDVYVISYYYMAPSMDDATDTIAINIPAAALIDLTATSTGAFQMRGYTVDSAYYASVTPYSTQIPGNYTISDFYADYTVVYESANDVDISIVAGHASVTATATGYAMDAYLLGQDMHCYHVTMTYTTPVAADTVDLVVPAATFNDYSGYDGSYQFIGTTADEASQVSVNYFSETVIGSFTMADCDASYTGIVYNGESKTTYDGNFTVAATDAGYEIDGHILCTDNVCYHFTMYYTIPVATDTIDVLVPTAMLVTEPGDGWFTATSQNWTGTSSDNAYTVALSYSGEEIVGSFVANNLQSNSNINNINFVEGHFEVAATDGGYALESHLIGSDLHCYHITMTYTIPTMDDATDTIAVNIPAAMLTDLTADNGVFQMRGYTVDSATYASVAVYSSQIPGNYEFEDFYGQYTTVYDVLLGNQINVVAGHATVSATAVGYSLDAYLLGADLHCYHVTMTYSTPVAADTVEVVIPSATFSDYSDYDGSYQFIGASEDETYEVGFNYFSSTITGSFTWADCDASYSGLYVNGTSLSVYSAEFTVTEVEGGYQVEAYVLCTDNHCYHVMMFYSAEGINTANQVQVKVYPNPAADMLHVEADGIVRIDVIDAAGRIVLSNTRNVNTLNISGLSNGVY
;
A
#
# COMPACT_ATOMS: atom_id res chain seq x y z
N MET A 1 -52.65 -6.82 25.06
CA MET A 1 -52.71 -7.19 23.63
C MET A 1 -53.03 -5.99 22.70
N LYS A 2 -52.53 -4.78 23.01
CA LYS A 2 -52.61 -3.56 22.18
C LYS A 2 -51.36 -2.66 22.36
N LYS A 3 -50.22 -3.25 22.74
CA LYS A 3 -48.92 -2.57 22.93
C LYS A 3 -47.74 -3.31 22.29
N ILE A 4 -48.01 -4.22 21.35
CA ILE A 4 -46.97 -4.95 20.57
C ILE A 4 -47.01 -4.54 19.08
N LEU A 5 -47.99 -3.70 18.67
CA LEU A 5 -48.16 -3.29 17.27
C LEU A 5 -47.52 -1.93 16.91
N SER A 6 -46.87 -1.26 17.87
CA SER A 6 -46.21 0.03 17.66
C SER A 6 -44.68 -0.07 17.54
N VAL A 7 -44.13 -1.27 17.76
CA VAL A 7 -42.69 -1.57 17.60
C VAL A 7 -42.43 -2.29 16.26
N LEU A 8 -43.46 -2.88 15.63
CA LEU A 8 -43.33 -3.54 14.33
C LEU A 8 -43.48 -2.60 13.12
N LEU A 9 -43.79 -1.32 13.33
CA LEU A 9 -43.92 -0.31 12.25
C LEU A 9 -42.74 0.68 12.20
N ALA A 10 -41.82 0.61 13.17
CA ALA A 10 -40.57 1.38 13.18
C ALA A 10 -39.35 0.58 12.69
N VAL A 11 -39.52 -0.73 12.44
CA VAL A 11 -38.46 -1.64 11.95
C VAL A 11 -38.66 -2.00 10.46
N LEU A 12 -39.68 -1.45 9.80
CA LEU A 12 -40.00 -1.72 8.38
C LEU A 12 -39.83 -0.50 7.44
N MET A 13 -39.20 0.59 7.91
CA MET A 13 -38.87 1.77 7.10
C MET A 13 -37.37 2.13 7.10
N VAL A 14 -36.49 1.18 7.40
CA VAL A 14 -35.01 1.36 7.36
C VAL A 14 -34.34 0.45 6.32
N SER A 15 -35.10 -0.22 5.44
CA SER A 15 -34.56 -1.22 4.50
C SER A 15 -34.86 -0.96 3.02
N VAL A 16 -35.10 0.29 2.62
CA VAL A 16 -35.17 0.67 1.19
C VAL A 16 -34.49 2.02 0.95
N ALA A 17 -33.18 2.08 1.18
CA ALA A 17 -32.29 3.15 0.69
C ALA A 17 -30.80 2.77 0.85
N PHE A 18 -30.40 1.55 0.50
CA PHE A 18 -28.98 1.20 0.22
C PHE A 18 -28.97 0.03 -0.77
N ALA A 19 -29.39 0.36 -1.99
CA ALA A 19 -29.19 -0.44 -3.19
C ALA A 19 -28.96 0.56 -4.33
N GLN A 20 -27.82 1.23 -4.28
CA GLN A 20 -27.22 1.90 -5.43
C GLN A 20 -25.74 1.53 -5.41
N GLY A 21 -25.27 1.07 -6.55
CA GLY A 21 -23.99 0.40 -6.72
C GLY A 21 -22.84 1.22 -6.16
N SER A 22 -22.06 0.57 -5.31
CA SER A 22 -20.68 0.93 -5.06
C SER A 22 -19.89 0.75 -6.37
N PHE A 23 -19.93 1.77 -7.22
CA PHE A 23 -18.84 2.01 -8.16
C PHE A 23 -17.62 2.36 -7.32
N ARG A 24 -16.61 1.50 -7.34
CA ARG A 24 -15.26 1.86 -6.91
C ARG A 24 -14.79 2.96 -7.86
N THR A 25 -14.82 4.21 -7.41
CA THR A 25 -13.92 5.22 -7.94
C THR A 25 -12.51 4.73 -7.63
N LEU A 26 -11.74 4.47 -8.68
CA LEU A 26 -10.28 4.32 -8.60
C LEU A 26 -9.73 5.62 -8.01
N GLY A 27 -9.52 5.61 -6.69
CA GLY A 27 -8.70 6.61 -6.03
C GLY A 27 -7.28 6.38 -6.51
N ALA A 28 -6.75 7.35 -7.26
CA ALA A 28 -5.33 7.47 -7.52
C ALA A 28 -4.62 7.51 -6.16
N GLY A 29 -3.97 6.42 -5.80
CA GLY A 29 -3.00 6.39 -4.71
C GLY A 29 -1.83 7.25 -5.13
N ASN A 30 -1.55 8.25 -4.30
CA ASN A 30 -0.46 9.21 -4.43
C ASN A 30 0.85 8.54 -4.86
N GLY A 31 1.47 9.11 -5.90
CA GLY A 31 2.87 8.89 -6.19
C GLY A 31 3.72 9.40 -5.04
N ASN A 32 4.01 8.51 -4.09
CA ASN A 32 5.06 8.67 -3.11
C ASN A 32 5.92 7.41 -3.15
N GLN A 33 7.18 7.65 -3.51
CA GLN A 33 8.37 6.80 -3.44
C GLN A 33 8.16 5.35 -3.01
N VAL A 34 8.37 4.43 -3.96
CA VAL A 34 8.75 3.05 -3.68
C VAL A 34 9.98 3.11 -2.76
N PRO A 35 9.96 2.56 -1.54
CA PRO A 35 11.16 2.44 -0.74
C PRO A 35 12.15 1.60 -1.53
N ALA A 36 13.38 2.08 -1.65
CA ALA A 36 14.48 1.33 -2.25
C ALA A 36 14.48 -0.09 -1.65
N LEU A 37 14.17 -1.08 -2.48
CA LEU A 37 14.32 -2.49 -2.13
C LEU A 37 15.80 -2.71 -1.80
N VAL A 38 16.08 -2.88 -0.50
CA VAL A 38 17.40 -3.22 0.00
C VAL A 38 17.75 -4.61 -0.53
N LYS A 39 18.75 -4.63 -1.43
CA LYS A 39 19.24 -5.78 -2.19
C LYS A 39 19.84 -6.83 -1.23
N ALA A 40 19.14 -7.95 -1.03
CA ALA A 40 19.71 -9.14 -0.38
C ALA A 40 19.38 -10.41 -1.18
N ARG A 41 20.15 -10.69 -2.24
CA ARG A 41 20.39 -12.07 -2.68
C ARG A 41 21.71 -12.38 -2.02
N THR A 42 21.72 -13.26 -1.02
CA THR A 42 22.98 -13.77 -0.50
C THR A 42 23.69 -14.40 -1.70
N GLN A 43 24.83 -13.84 -2.13
CA GLN A 43 25.66 -14.44 -3.16
C GLN A 43 25.95 -15.88 -2.73
N GLN A 44 25.19 -16.84 -3.27
CA GLN A 44 25.55 -18.24 -3.21
C GLN A 44 26.72 -18.36 -4.19
N SER A 45 27.91 -17.98 -3.72
CA SER A 45 29.18 -18.21 -4.39
C SER A 45 29.49 -19.71 -4.37
N VAL A 46 28.60 -20.52 -4.94
CA VAL A 46 28.94 -21.85 -5.36
C VAL A 46 29.79 -21.64 -6.60
N HIS A 47 31.11 -21.57 -6.40
CA HIS A 47 32.08 -21.68 -7.47
C HIS A 47 31.88 -23.02 -8.20
N HIS A 48 30.89 -23.09 -9.08
CA HIS A 48 30.76 -24.15 -10.06
C HIS A 48 31.96 -24.00 -10.98
N ALA A 49 32.95 -24.89 -10.82
CA ALA A 49 34.09 -24.95 -11.70
C ALA A 49 33.58 -24.99 -13.15
N VAL A 50 33.90 -23.96 -13.95
CA VAL A 50 33.51 -23.79 -15.35
C VAL A 50 33.57 -25.13 -16.08
N ARG A 51 32.43 -25.79 -16.22
CA ARG A 51 32.32 -27.04 -16.96
C ARG A 51 32.20 -26.65 -18.43
N ALA A 52 32.89 -27.38 -19.30
CA ALA A 52 32.76 -27.20 -20.74
C ALA A 52 31.28 -27.26 -21.15
N ALA A 53 30.87 -26.40 -22.08
CA ALA A 53 29.48 -26.23 -22.45
C ALA A 53 28.80 -27.56 -22.78
N LYS A 54 27.63 -27.82 -22.19
CA LYS A 54 26.95 -29.11 -22.34
C LYS A 54 26.06 -29.12 -23.58
N THR A 55 25.27 -28.07 -23.82
CA THR A 55 24.35 -27.97 -24.96
C THR A 55 24.18 -26.51 -25.43
N THR A 56 23.90 -26.31 -26.72
CA THR A 56 23.48 -25.00 -27.27
C THR A 56 22.03 -25.07 -27.74
N TYR A 57 21.20 -24.16 -27.24
CA TYR A 57 19.80 -24.00 -27.59
C TYR A 57 19.61 -22.75 -28.45
N ASN A 58 18.76 -22.85 -29.48
CA ASN A 58 18.34 -21.69 -30.26
C ASN A 58 16.90 -21.40 -29.84
N VAL A 59 16.67 -20.23 -29.26
CA VAL A 59 15.39 -19.81 -28.70
C VAL A 59 14.85 -18.64 -29.50
N THR A 60 13.56 -18.67 -29.80
CA THR A 60 12.83 -17.52 -30.34
C THR A 60 11.93 -17.00 -29.24
N ALA A 61 12.26 -15.84 -28.70
CA ALA A 61 11.43 -15.16 -27.72
C ALA A 61 10.13 -14.69 -28.38
N VAL A 62 9.03 -14.79 -27.63
CA VAL A 62 7.68 -14.34 -28.02
C VAL A 62 7.33 -12.99 -27.41
N SER A 63 8.04 -12.56 -26.36
CA SER A 63 7.90 -11.24 -25.77
C SER A 63 9.26 -10.59 -25.48
N PHE A 64 9.27 -9.27 -25.47
CA PHE A 64 10.41 -8.44 -25.10
C PHE A 64 9.90 -7.25 -24.28
N GLN A 65 10.37 -7.13 -23.05
CA GLN A 65 10.14 -5.99 -22.17
C GLN A 65 11.45 -5.22 -22.05
N LYS A 66 11.38 -3.89 -22.14
CA LYS A 66 12.49 -3.00 -21.81
C LYS A 66 12.00 -1.86 -20.92
N GLN A 67 12.75 -1.53 -19.89
CA GLN A 67 12.44 -0.45 -18.95
C GLN A 67 13.74 0.29 -18.59
N TYR A 68 13.69 1.62 -18.56
CA TYR A 68 14.79 2.45 -18.06
C TYR A 68 14.55 2.76 -16.59
N TYR A 69 15.53 2.51 -15.73
CA TYR A 69 15.47 2.88 -14.33
C TYR A 69 16.33 4.13 -14.09
N ASP A 70 15.68 5.28 -13.95
CA ASP A 70 16.34 6.58 -13.77
C ASP A 70 17.27 6.61 -12.54
N SER A 71 16.94 5.86 -11.48
CA SER A 71 17.71 5.83 -10.22
C SER A 71 19.08 5.17 -10.38
N ASP A 72 19.17 4.14 -11.21
CA ASP A 72 20.33 3.26 -11.32
C ASP A 72 21.08 3.53 -12.65
N GLY A 73 20.41 4.18 -13.61
CA GLY A 73 21.00 4.61 -14.87
C GLY A 73 21.23 3.47 -15.85
N ASP A 74 20.42 2.42 -15.76
CA ASP A 74 20.48 1.18 -16.52
C ASP A 74 19.17 0.86 -17.25
N TRP A 75 19.26 -0.08 -18.19
CA TRP A 75 18.13 -0.62 -18.93
C TRP A 75 17.91 -2.08 -18.56
N TYR A 76 16.76 -2.36 -17.98
CA TYR A 76 16.27 -3.70 -17.76
C TYR A 76 15.61 -4.25 -19.03
N CYS A 77 16.17 -5.32 -19.58
CA CYS A 77 15.70 -5.97 -20.80
C CYS A 77 15.36 -7.44 -20.53
N ARG A 78 14.09 -7.83 -20.67
CA ARG A 78 13.63 -9.22 -20.46
C ARG A 78 13.08 -9.81 -21.75
N LEU A 79 13.58 -10.98 -22.13
CA LEU A 79 13.10 -11.80 -23.25
C LEU A 79 12.44 -13.06 -22.71
N GLN A 80 11.27 -13.42 -23.21
CA GLN A 80 10.55 -14.62 -22.76
C GLN A 80 10.15 -15.47 -23.96
N ASP A 81 10.34 -16.79 -23.89
CA ASP A 81 9.91 -17.72 -24.95
C ASP A 81 8.51 -18.32 -24.69
N ALA A 82 8.07 -19.18 -25.59
CA ALA A 82 6.74 -19.80 -25.52
C ALA A 82 6.62 -20.87 -24.42
N ASP A 83 7.74 -21.34 -23.88
CA ASP A 83 7.82 -22.32 -22.80
C ASP A 83 8.04 -21.63 -21.44
N ASP A 84 7.82 -20.31 -21.38
CA ASP A 84 7.99 -19.46 -20.19
C ASP A 84 9.45 -19.36 -19.68
N ASN A 85 10.43 -19.70 -20.52
CA ASN A 85 11.82 -19.42 -20.18
C ASN A 85 12.08 -17.91 -20.35
N ALA A 86 12.63 -17.27 -19.31
CA ALA A 86 12.93 -15.85 -19.31
C ALA A 86 14.45 -15.59 -19.26
N PHE A 87 14.90 -14.59 -19.99
CA PHE A 87 16.30 -14.16 -20.05
C PHE A 87 16.34 -12.66 -19.78
N THR A 88 16.89 -12.29 -18.63
CA THR A 88 16.98 -10.91 -18.16
C THR A 88 18.39 -10.38 -18.38
N PHE A 89 18.50 -9.17 -18.92
CA PHE A 89 19.75 -8.45 -19.17
C PHE A 89 19.59 -7.04 -18.58
N ASP A 90 20.33 -6.74 -17.52
CA ASP A 90 20.31 -5.43 -16.90
C ASP A 90 21.56 -4.66 -17.32
N ILE A 91 21.42 -3.66 -18.18
CA ILE A 91 22.52 -3.10 -18.98
C ILE A 91 22.85 -1.70 -18.46
N TYR A 92 24.11 -1.50 -18.02
CA TYR A 92 24.62 -0.21 -17.53
C TYR A 92 24.75 0.83 -18.63
N THR A 93 23.62 1.39 -19.06
CA THR A 93 23.57 2.44 -20.06
C THR A 93 22.36 3.33 -19.83
N THR A 94 22.50 4.63 -20.12
CA THR A 94 21.36 5.55 -20.12
C THR A 94 20.59 5.51 -21.44
N THR A 95 21.10 4.83 -22.47
CA THR A 95 20.45 4.75 -23.78
C THR A 95 20.81 3.44 -24.49
N LEU A 96 19.79 2.64 -24.83
CA LEU A 96 19.95 1.50 -25.73
C LEU A 96 20.20 1.97 -27.16
N VAL A 97 21.44 1.89 -27.62
CA VAL A 97 21.85 2.32 -28.96
C VAL A 97 21.49 1.21 -29.97
N SER A 98 20.61 1.53 -30.91
CA SER A 98 20.21 0.60 -31.99
C SER A 98 21.44 0.08 -32.76
N GLY A 99 21.58 -1.24 -32.83
CA GLY A 99 22.68 -1.97 -33.47
C GLY A 99 23.93 -2.16 -32.61
N GLN A 100 23.98 -1.62 -31.39
CA GLN A 100 25.08 -1.86 -30.46
C GLN A 100 24.92 -3.21 -29.77
N THR A 101 26.02 -3.96 -29.68
CA THR A 101 26.12 -5.18 -28.87
C THR A 101 26.72 -4.83 -27.52
N TYR A 102 25.97 -5.11 -26.46
CA TYR A 102 26.41 -5.06 -25.07
C TYR A 102 26.91 -6.43 -24.63
N THR A 103 27.95 -6.47 -23.82
CA THR A 103 28.57 -7.67 -23.27
C THR A 103 28.30 -7.79 -21.78
N PHE A 104 28.55 -8.96 -21.19
CA PHE A 104 28.28 -9.20 -19.78
C PHE A 104 29.02 -8.26 -18.81
N ASP A 105 30.21 -7.77 -19.18
CA ASP A 105 30.95 -6.79 -18.38
C ASP A 105 30.25 -5.41 -18.32
N GLU A 106 29.27 -5.19 -19.19
CA GLU A 106 28.43 -3.98 -19.25
C GLU A 106 27.04 -4.21 -18.63
N MET A 107 26.86 -5.33 -17.92
CA MET A 107 25.60 -5.71 -17.30
C MET A 107 25.73 -5.81 -15.77
N ASP A 108 24.65 -5.58 -15.03
CA ASP A 108 24.57 -5.92 -13.61
C ASP A 108 24.50 -7.45 -13.50
N ASP A 109 25.53 -8.06 -12.91
CA ASP A 109 25.64 -9.51 -12.75
C ASP A 109 24.63 -10.08 -11.75
N TYR A 110 24.14 -9.24 -10.83
CA TYR A 110 23.12 -9.61 -9.85
C TYR A 110 21.72 -9.65 -10.49
N TYR A 111 21.42 -8.73 -11.41
CA TYR A 111 20.12 -8.64 -12.08
C TYR A 111 20.05 -9.28 -13.46
N SER A 112 21.18 -9.76 -14.00
CA SER A 112 21.24 -10.48 -15.28
C SER A 112 21.28 -11.99 -15.07
N TYR A 113 20.15 -12.66 -15.30
CA TYR A 113 19.96 -14.10 -15.08
C TYR A 113 18.95 -14.70 -16.06
N ALA A 114 18.94 -16.02 -16.18
CA ALA A 114 17.89 -16.77 -16.87
C ALA A 114 17.01 -17.53 -15.88
N LEU A 115 15.71 -17.63 -16.18
CA LEU A 115 14.78 -18.60 -15.61
C LEU A 115 14.48 -19.63 -16.69
N VAL A 116 14.89 -20.88 -16.49
CA VAL A 116 14.66 -21.96 -17.44
C VAL A 116 13.89 -23.08 -16.74
N ASN A 117 12.67 -23.35 -17.19
CA ASN A 117 11.73 -24.26 -16.54
C ASN A 117 11.54 -23.97 -15.03
N GLY A 118 11.42 -22.69 -14.67
CA GLY A 118 11.26 -22.24 -13.28
C GLY A 118 12.55 -22.17 -12.44
N GLU A 119 13.66 -22.76 -12.90
CA GLU A 119 14.95 -22.69 -12.20
C GLU A 119 15.77 -21.46 -12.63
N ALA A 120 16.36 -20.76 -11.65
CA ALA A 120 17.20 -19.60 -11.90
C ALA A 120 18.66 -19.98 -12.14
N TYR A 121 19.28 -19.34 -13.13
CA TYR A 121 20.66 -19.57 -13.54
C TYR A 121 21.39 -18.24 -13.76
N ASP A 122 22.57 -18.11 -13.17
CA ASP A 122 23.43 -16.93 -13.36
C ASP A 122 24.19 -17.03 -14.68
N TYR A 123 24.51 -15.87 -15.27
CA TYR A 123 25.32 -15.81 -16.48
C TYR A 123 26.82 -15.91 -16.15
N THR A 124 27.53 -16.71 -16.95
CA THR A 124 28.99 -16.73 -16.99
C THR A 124 29.55 -15.96 -18.19
N ALA A 125 28.73 -15.75 -19.22
CA ALA A 125 28.97 -14.85 -20.33
C ALA A 125 27.64 -14.52 -21.00
N ALA A 126 27.48 -13.29 -21.46
CA ALA A 126 26.28 -12.83 -22.15
C ALA A 126 26.61 -11.76 -23.19
N THR A 127 25.79 -11.69 -24.23
CA THR A 127 25.76 -10.59 -25.20
C THR A 127 24.32 -10.21 -25.50
N PHE A 128 24.03 -8.93 -25.66
CA PHE A 128 22.70 -8.41 -26.00
C PHE A 128 22.81 -7.37 -27.10
N THR A 129 22.04 -7.50 -28.17
CA THR A 129 22.01 -6.55 -29.29
C THR A 129 20.57 -6.17 -29.60
N TYR A 130 20.20 -4.93 -29.32
CA TYR A 130 18.91 -4.35 -29.69
C TYR A 130 19.05 -3.57 -31.00
N THR A 131 18.14 -3.77 -31.95
CA THR A 131 18.08 -3.03 -33.21
C THR A 131 16.66 -2.55 -33.45
N GLN A 132 16.47 -1.24 -33.47
CA GLN A 132 15.27 -0.61 -34.02
C GLN A 132 15.46 -0.42 -35.51
N ASN A 133 14.67 -1.12 -36.31
CA ASN A 133 14.72 -1.09 -37.76
C ASN A 133 14.05 0.19 -38.31
N ALA A 134 14.33 0.50 -39.58
CA ALA A 134 13.82 1.72 -40.22
C ALA A 134 12.29 1.73 -40.40
N ASP A 135 11.65 0.56 -40.36
CA ASP A 135 10.19 0.38 -40.41
C ASP A 135 9.54 0.42 -39.01
N GLY A 136 10.32 0.67 -37.95
CA GLY A 136 9.86 0.70 -36.57
C GLY A 136 9.82 -0.69 -35.90
N SER A 137 10.06 -1.77 -36.64
CA SER A 137 10.19 -3.10 -36.03
C SER A 137 11.42 -3.18 -35.13
N GLU A 138 11.34 -3.98 -34.09
CA GLU A 138 12.42 -4.22 -33.14
C GLU A 138 12.95 -5.63 -33.33
N THR A 139 14.28 -5.75 -33.42
CA THR A 139 14.98 -7.03 -33.44
C THR A 139 15.91 -7.08 -32.24
N VAL A 140 15.86 -8.18 -31.48
CA VAL A 140 16.86 -8.47 -30.45
C VAL A 140 17.59 -9.76 -30.79
N ASN A 141 18.91 -9.74 -30.69
CA ASN A 141 19.74 -10.93 -30.73
C ASN A 141 20.58 -10.97 -29.45
N ALA A 142 20.45 -12.03 -28.68
CA ALA A 142 21.20 -12.23 -27.45
C ALA A 142 21.85 -13.60 -27.39
N THR A 143 22.87 -13.74 -26.56
CA THR A 143 23.47 -15.03 -26.20
C THR A 143 23.69 -15.02 -24.71
N ALA A 144 23.31 -16.08 -24.01
CA ALA A 144 23.56 -16.26 -22.58
C ALA A 144 24.20 -17.63 -22.34
N THR A 145 25.34 -17.66 -21.65
CA THR A 145 26.00 -18.88 -21.19
C THR A 145 25.76 -19.00 -19.69
N LEU A 146 25.04 -20.03 -19.28
CA LEU A 146 24.65 -20.24 -17.89
C LEU A 146 25.78 -20.89 -17.09
N ASP A 147 25.75 -20.76 -15.77
CA ASP A 147 26.69 -21.39 -14.83
C ASP A 147 26.70 -22.94 -14.89
N ASN A 148 25.61 -23.55 -15.34
CA ASN A 148 25.50 -24.99 -15.61
C ASN A 148 26.25 -25.43 -16.89
N GLY A 149 26.72 -24.47 -17.69
CA GLY A 149 27.47 -24.61 -18.94
C GLY A 149 26.63 -24.57 -20.22
N ASP A 150 25.30 -24.50 -20.15
CA ASP A 150 24.46 -24.42 -21.34
C ASP A 150 24.50 -23.03 -21.98
N VAL A 151 24.32 -22.98 -23.30
CA VAL A 151 24.34 -21.74 -24.10
C VAL A 151 23.01 -21.55 -24.78
N TYR A 152 22.40 -20.38 -24.61
CA TYR A 152 21.16 -19.98 -25.24
C TYR A 152 21.45 -18.88 -26.25
N VAL A 153 21.12 -19.11 -27.52
CA VAL A 153 21.12 -18.11 -28.59
C VAL A 153 19.69 -17.66 -28.78
N ILE A 154 19.37 -16.46 -28.30
CA ILE A 154 18.01 -15.94 -28.20
C ILE A 154 17.80 -14.92 -29.32
N SER A 155 16.68 -15.05 -30.03
CA SER A 155 16.27 -14.13 -31.08
C SER A 155 14.85 -13.63 -30.81
N TYR A 156 14.60 -12.35 -31.07
CA TYR A 156 13.29 -11.73 -31.00
C TYR A 156 13.12 -10.84 -32.22
N TYR A 157 11.93 -10.87 -32.81
CA TYR A 157 11.51 -9.95 -33.84
C TYR A 157 10.09 -9.53 -33.56
N TYR A 158 9.89 -8.23 -33.40
CA TYR A 158 8.59 -7.63 -33.19
C TYR A 158 8.36 -6.53 -34.20
N MET A 159 7.33 -6.71 -35.01
CA MET A 159 6.79 -5.64 -35.80
C MET A 159 5.61 -5.09 -35.00
N ALA A 160 5.71 -3.85 -34.54
CA ALA A 160 4.58 -3.21 -33.87
C ALA A 160 3.35 -3.30 -34.79
N PRO A 161 2.20 -3.80 -34.27
CA PRO A 161 0.97 -3.84 -35.04
C PRO A 161 0.70 -2.47 -35.66
N SER A 162 0.47 -2.45 -36.96
CA SER A 162 0.08 -1.25 -37.68
C SER A 162 -1.44 -1.18 -37.79
N MET A 163 -1.98 0.02 -38.01
CA MET A 163 -3.42 0.18 -38.26
C MET A 163 -3.93 -0.67 -39.44
N ASP A 164 -3.05 -1.05 -40.37
CA ASP A 164 -3.38 -1.91 -41.51
C ASP A 164 -3.58 -3.39 -41.10
N ASP A 165 -3.15 -3.76 -39.89
CA ASP A 165 -3.29 -5.12 -39.32
C ASP A 165 -4.63 -5.30 -38.57
N ALA A 166 -5.46 -4.26 -38.47
CA ALA A 166 -6.75 -4.32 -37.79
C ALA A 166 -7.68 -5.35 -38.44
N THR A 167 -8.26 -6.23 -37.63
CA THR A 167 -9.18 -7.28 -38.08
C THR A 167 -10.54 -6.73 -38.48
N ASP A 168 -11.00 -5.68 -37.79
CA ASP A 168 -12.18 -4.88 -38.12
C ASP A 168 -12.06 -3.45 -37.57
N THR A 169 -13.16 -2.68 -37.63
CA THR A 169 -13.24 -1.35 -37.02
C THR A 169 -14.52 -1.22 -36.21
N ILE A 170 -14.37 -0.88 -34.93
CA ILE A 170 -15.47 -0.63 -33.97
C ILE A 170 -15.62 0.88 -33.81
N ALA A 171 -16.80 1.41 -34.17
CA ALA A 171 -17.08 2.83 -34.05
C ALA A 171 -17.60 3.18 -32.64
N ILE A 172 -16.89 4.06 -31.94
CA ILE A 172 -17.25 4.57 -30.62
C ILE A 172 -17.55 6.07 -30.75
N ASN A 173 -18.75 6.49 -30.34
CA ASN A 173 -19.17 7.89 -30.39
C ASN A 173 -19.53 8.41 -28.99
N ILE A 174 -18.75 9.37 -28.51
CA ILE A 174 -18.87 10.02 -27.20
C ILE A 174 -19.26 11.49 -27.43
N PRO A 175 -20.57 11.80 -27.51
CA PRO A 175 -21.04 13.15 -27.86
C PRO A 175 -20.88 14.18 -26.74
N ALA A 176 -20.56 13.74 -25.52
CA ALA A 176 -20.38 14.57 -24.33
C ALA A 176 -19.13 14.12 -23.55
N ALA A 177 -17.96 14.26 -24.19
CA ALA A 177 -16.70 13.95 -23.55
C ALA A 177 -16.35 15.02 -22.51
N ALA A 178 -15.67 14.61 -21.44
CA ALA A 178 -14.96 15.50 -20.53
C ALA A 178 -13.56 15.79 -21.10
N LEU A 179 -13.06 17.00 -20.85
CA LEU A 179 -11.69 17.41 -21.13
C LEU A 179 -11.01 17.70 -19.79
N ILE A 180 -9.87 17.05 -19.55
CA ILE A 180 -8.93 17.41 -18.49
C ILE A 180 -7.75 18.07 -19.19
N ASP A 181 -7.58 19.38 -18.96
CA ASP A 181 -6.52 20.18 -19.55
C ASP A 181 -5.38 20.34 -18.53
N LEU A 182 -4.29 19.61 -18.75
CA LEU A 182 -3.05 19.72 -17.97
C LEU A 182 -1.94 20.39 -18.80
N THR A 183 -2.28 21.07 -19.90
CA THR A 183 -1.30 21.60 -20.86
C THR A 183 -0.43 22.71 -20.26
N ALA A 184 -0.91 23.38 -19.21
CA ALA A 184 -0.19 24.39 -18.45
C ALA A 184 0.68 23.82 -17.31
N THR A 185 0.53 22.54 -16.97
CA THR A 185 1.32 21.88 -15.93
C THR A 185 2.66 21.39 -16.48
N SER A 186 3.57 20.96 -15.59
CA SER A 186 4.86 20.37 -15.98
C SER A 186 4.73 19.10 -16.82
N THR A 187 3.59 18.40 -16.74
CA THR A 187 3.33 17.19 -17.55
C THR A 187 3.04 17.52 -19.01
N GLY A 188 2.50 18.72 -19.30
CA GLY A 188 2.20 19.18 -20.66
C GLY A 188 1.31 18.20 -21.44
N ALA A 189 0.18 17.79 -20.85
CA ALA A 189 -0.74 16.80 -21.43
C ALA A 189 -2.20 17.27 -21.40
N PHE A 190 -3.08 16.59 -22.14
CA PHE A 190 -4.53 16.70 -21.94
C PHE A 190 -5.20 15.35 -22.14
N GLN A 191 -6.40 15.18 -21.58
CA GLN A 191 -7.19 13.95 -21.70
C GLN A 191 -8.61 14.29 -22.15
N MET A 192 -9.06 13.65 -23.23
CA MET A 192 -10.48 13.60 -23.58
C MET A 192 -11.02 12.21 -23.24
N ARG A 193 -12.10 12.15 -22.45
CA ARG A 193 -12.67 10.88 -21.99
C ARG A 193 -14.18 10.92 -21.86
N GLY A 194 -14.82 9.77 -21.93
CA GLY A 194 -16.25 9.66 -21.62
C GLY A 194 -16.84 8.30 -21.98
N TYR A 195 -18.15 8.20 -21.82
CA TYR A 195 -18.92 7.01 -22.14
C TYR A 195 -19.74 7.23 -23.41
N THR A 196 -20.00 6.15 -24.14
CA THR A 196 -21.05 6.14 -25.15
C THR A 196 -22.42 6.38 -24.49
N VAL A 197 -23.40 6.82 -25.28
CA VAL A 197 -24.76 7.15 -24.77
C VAL A 197 -25.46 5.94 -24.14
N ASP A 198 -25.14 4.73 -24.60
CA ASP A 198 -25.63 3.46 -24.05
C ASP A 198 -24.72 2.87 -22.95
N SER A 199 -23.63 3.56 -22.61
CA SER A 199 -22.60 3.12 -21.66
C SER A 199 -21.97 1.76 -22.00
N ALA A 200 -22.03 1.33 -23.27
CA ALA A 200 -21.38 0.10 -23.72
C ALA A 200 -19.85 0.22 -23.73
N TYR A 201 -19.34 1.41 -24.04
CA TYR A 201 -17.91 1.70 -24.05
C TYR A 201 -17.59 2.95 -23.24
N TYR A 202 -16.47 2.90 -22.54
CA TYR A 202 -15.72 4.06 -22.08
C TYR A 202 -14.47 4.18 -22.94
N ALA A 203 -14.10 5.40 -23.34
CA ALA A 203 -12.81 5.63 -23.97
C ALA A 203 -12.15 6.86 -23.37
N SER A 204 -10.84 6.80 -23.26
CA SER A 204 -9.96 7.86 -22.78
C SER A 204 -8.77 7.95 -23.72
N VAL A 205 -8.46 9.15 -24.20
CA VAL A 205 -7.31 9.42 -25.08
C VAL A 205 -6.52 10.57 -24.48
N THR A 206 -5.24 10.33 -24.19
CA THR A 206 -4.41 11.26 -23.40
C THR A 206 -3.12 11.63 -24.12
N PRO A 207 -3.12 12.66 -24.99
CA PRO A 207 -1.89 13.13 -25.62
C PRO A 207 -0.99 13.99 -24.70
N TYR A 208 0.31 13.72 -24.72
CA TYR A 208 1.39 14.57 -24.20
C TYR A 208 1.66 15.73 -25.16
N SER A 209 0.84 16.78 -25.05
CA SER A 209 1.05 18.02 -25.78
C SER A 209 0.62 19.24 -24.99
N THR A 210 1.37 20.34 -25.14
CA THR A 210 0.99 21.67 -24.63
C THR A 210 -0.05 22.38 -25.50
N GLN A 211 -0.50 21.74 -26.59
CA GLN A 211 -1.55 22.25 -27.46
C GLN A 211 -2.65 21.19 -27.60
N ILE A 212 -3.91 21.58 -27.38
CA ILE A 212 -5.06 20.68 -27.51
C ILE A 212 -5.44 20.41 -28.97
N PRO A 213 -5.51 21.41 -29.88
CA PRO A 213 -5.73 21.12 -31.30
C PRO A 213 -4.45 20.67 -31.98
N GLY A 214 -4.51 19.55 -32.70
CA GLY A 214 -3.33 18.97 -33.33
C GLY A 214 -3.61 17.61 -33.96
N ASN A 215 -2.57 17.04 -34.54
CA ASN A 215 -2.56 15.63 -34.92
C ASN A 215 -1.51 14.95 -34.06
N TYR A 216 -1.91 13.83 -33.47
CA TYR A 216 -1.15 13.05 -32.52
C TYR A 216 -1.02 11.63 -33.04
N THR A 217 0.10 11.02 -32.73
CA THR A 217 0.43 9.63 -33.01
C THR A 217 0.61 8.89 -31.69
N ILE A 218 0.71 7.57 -31.73
CA ILE A 218 0.89 6.75 -30.51
C ILE A 218 2.08 7.17 -29.66
N SER A 219 3.16 7.71 -30.24
CA SER A 219 4.31 8.22 -29.49
C SER A 219 3.99 9.48 -28.69
N ASP A 220 2.90 10.17 -29.04
CA ASP A 220 2.41 11.34 -28.33
C ASP A 220 1.41 10.95 -27.23
N PHE A 221 1.03 9.67 -27.08
CA PHE A 221 0.02 9.26 -26.10
C PHE A 221 0.66 8.80 -24.78
N TYR A 222 -0.02 9.12 -23.67
CA TYR A 222 0.25 8.48 -22.40
C TYR A 222 -0.47 7.13 -22.38
N ALA A 223 0.31 6.04 -22.50
CA ALA A 223 -0.22 4.68 -22.65
C ALA A 223 -1.16 4.28 -21.50
N ASP A 224 -0.78 4.56 -20.26
CA ASP A 224 -1.55 4.19 -19.05
C ASP A 224 -2.93 4.85 -18.98
N TYR A 225 -3.10 5.99 -19.66
CA TYR A 225 -4.35 6.76 -19.65
C TYR A 225 -5.04 6.79 -21.03
N THR A 226 -4.53 6.03 -22.00
CA THR A 226 -5.13 5.88 -23.32
C THR A 226 -5.70 4.47 -23.45
N VAL A 227 -7.00 4.34 -23.19
CA VAL A 227 -7.68 3.06 -23.02
C VAL A 227 -9.07 3.09 -23.64
N VAL A 228 -9.51 1.95 -24.15
CA VAL A 228 -10.91 1.67 -24.43
C VAL A 228 -11.36 0.58 -23.46
N TYR A 229 -12.45 0.81 -22.75
CA TYR A 229 -13.03 -0.15 -21.81
C TYR A 229 -14.42 -0.57 -22.30
N GLU A 230 -14.63 -1.88 -22.43
CA GLU A 230 -15.90 -2.47 -22.84
C GLU A 230 -16.70 -2.91 -21.61
N SER A 231 -17.72 -2.14 -21.24
CA SER A 231 -18.46 -2.32 -19.98
C SER A 231 -19.27 -3.62 -19.93
N ALA A 232 -19.63 -4.20 -21.08
CA ALA A 232 -20.37 -5.46 -21.12
C ALA A 232 -19.54 -6.67 -20.67
N ASN A 233 -18.22 -6.61 -20.87
CA ASN A 233 -17.29 -7.70 -20.59
C ASN A 233 -16.35 -7.40 -19.43
N ASP A 234 -16.35 -6.17 -18.91
CA ASP A 234 -15.44 -5.70 -17.86
C ASP A 234 -13.97 -5.87 -18.28
N VAL A 235 -13.66 -5.47 -19.53
CA VAL A 235 -12.33 -5.63 -20.14
C VAL A 235 -11.75 -4.27 -20.49
N ASP A 236 -10.54 -4.00 -19.96
CA ASP A 236 -9.67 -2.92 -20.40
C ASP A 236 -8.88 -3.36 -21.64
N ILE A 237 -9.01 -2.62 -22.73
CA ILE A 237 -8.30 -2.88 -23.99
C ILE A 237 -7.12 -1.92 -24.09
N SER A 238 -5.93 -2.47 -23.87
CA SER A 238 -4.66 -1.78 -24.04
C SER A 238 -4.45 -1.42 -25.51
N ILE A 239 -4.01 -0.18 -25.78
CA ILE A 239 -3.79 0.34 -27.13
C ILE A 239 -2.33 0.12 -27.55
N VAL A 240 -2.12 -0.53 -28.70
CA VAL A 240 -0.78 -0.86 -29.24
C VAL A 240 -0.33 0.07 -30.36
N ALA A 241 -1.27 0.70 -31.05
CA ALA A 241 -1.00 1.71 -32.06
C ALA A 241 -2.18 2.68 -32.15
N GLY A 242 -1.95 3.88 -32.69
CA GLY A 242 -3.04 4.79 -32.92
C GLY A 242 -2.61 6.16 -33.37
N HIS A 243 -3.61 6.94 -33.78
CA HIS A 243 -3.47 8.37 -34.06
C HIS A 243 -4.77 9.08 -33.70
N ALA A 244 -4.67 10.36 -33.37
CA ALA A 244 -5.81 11.21 -33.08
C ALA A 244 -5.66 12.56 -33.76
N SER A 245 -6.77 13.13 -34.23
CA SER A 245 -6.85 14.52 -34.66
C SER A 245 -7.82 15.25 -33.75
N VAL A 246 -7.37 16.33 -33.14
CA VAL A 246 -8.22 17.19 -32.31
C VAL A 246 -8.39 18.52 -33.01
N THR A 247 -9.65 18.90 -33.25
CA THR A 247 -10.03 20.14 -33.93
C THR A 247 -10.79 21.03 -32.96
N ALA A 248 -10.35 22.28 -32.81
CA ALA A 248 -11.13 23.30 -32.11
C ALA A 248 -12.43 23.57 -32.88
N THR A 249 -13.56 23.53 -32.19
CA THR A 249 -14.87 23.88 -32.72
C THR A 249 -15.28 25.28 -32.26
N ALA A 250 -16.45 25.76 -32.68
CA ALA A 250 -16.96 27.06 -32.20
C ALA A 250 -17.26 27.09 -30.69
N THR A 251 -17.41 25.91 -30.07
CA THR A 251 -17.89 25.77 -28.69
C THR A 251 -17.05 24.78 -27.88
N GLY A 252 -15.84 24.39 -28.31
CA GLY A 252 -15.02 23.39 -27.60
C GLY A 252 -14.07 22.64 -28.53
N TYR A 253 -13.99 21.32 -28.41
CA TYR A 253 -13.07 20.46 -29.18
C TYR A 253 -13.79 19.20 -29.70
N ALA A 254 -13.41 18.76 -30.89
CA ALA A 254 -13.80 17.46 -31.43
C ALA A 254 -12.53 16.64 -31.64
N MET A 255 -12.53 15.39 -31.16
CA MET A 255 -11.46 14.43 -31.37
C MET A 255 -11.95 13.32 -32.29
N ASP A 256 -11.11 12.97 -33.25
CA ASP A 256 -11.25 11.83 -34.15
C ASP A 256 -10.02 10.95 -34.00
N ALA A 257 -10.16 9.81 -33.32
CA ALA A 257 -9.06 8.93 -32.96
C ALA A 257 -9.27 7.51 -33.53
N TYR A 258 -8.19 6.92 -34.01
CA TYR A 258 -8.13 5.53 -34.44
C TYR A 258 -7.11 4.82 -33.56
N LEU A 259 -7.57 3.88 -32.75
CA LEU A 259 -6.78 3.19 -31.74
C LEU A 259 -6.83 1.68 -32.02
N LEU A 260 -5.68 1.05 -32.23
CA LEU A 260 -5.59 -0.40 -32.38
C LEU A 260 -5.40 -1.03 -31.00
N GLY A 261 -6.36 -1.85 -30.58
CA GLY A 261 -6.27 -2.61 -29.33
C GLY A 261 -5.34 -3.84 -29.45
N GLN A 262 -4.90 -4.38 -28.30
CA GLN A 262 -4.18 -5.66 -28.23
C GLN A 262 -5.00 -6.85 -28.76
N ASP A 263 -6.32 -6.72 -28.80
CA ASP A 263 -7.26 -7.64 -29.42
C ASP A 263 -7.29 -7.57 -30.96
N MET A 264 -6.47 -6.69 -31.56
CA MET A 264 -6.37 -6.43 -33.00
C MET A 264 -7.65 -5.83 -33.61
N HIS A 265 -8.50 -5.20 -32.79
CA HIS A 265 -9.62 -4.38 -33.26
C HIS A 265 -9.19 -2.91 -33.37
N CYS A 266 -9.61 -2.23 -34.45
CA CYS A 266 -9.42 -0.78 -34.57
C CYS A 266 -10.64 -0.06 -33.99
N TYR A 267 -10.45 0.64 -32.88
CA TYR A 267 -11.44 1.51 -32.28
C TYR A 267 -11.40 2.89 -32.91
N HIS A 268 -12.42 3.20 -33.72
CA HIS A 268 -12.63 4.54 -34.26
C HIS A 268 -13.44 5.36 -33.25
N VAL A 269 -12.74 6.11 -32.41
CA VAL A 269 -13.28 6.89 -31.31
C VAL A 269 -13.50 8.33 -31.74
N THR A 270 -14.75 8.75 -31.80
CA THR A 270 -15.16 10.14 -32.02
C THR A 270 -15.64 10.73 -30.71
N MET A 271 -15.04 11.84 -30.28
CA MET A 271 -15.41 12.53 -29.05
C MET A 271 -15.74 13.99 -29.34
N THR A 272 -16.78 14.52 -28.70
CA THR A 272 -17.06 15.96 -28.71
C THR A 272 -17.04 16.47 -27.28
N TYR A 273 -16.12 17.40 -27.00
CA TYR A 273 -16.16 18.23 -25.80
C TYR A 273 -16.75 19.59 -26.19
N THR A 274 -17.80 19.98 -25.49
CA THR A 274 -18.34 21.33 -25.58
C THR A 274 -17.87 22.07 -24.33
N THR A 275 -17.10 23.14 -24.50
CA THR A 275 -16.77 24.09 -23.43
C THR A 275 -18.08 24.47 -22.74
N PRO A 276 -18.23 24.14 -21.46
CA PRO A 276 -19.42 24.48 -20.72
C PRO A 276 -19.64 25.99 -20.81
N VAL A 277 -20.83 26.40 -21.23
CA VAL A 277 -21.26 27.80 -21.19
C VAL A 277 -22.31 27.89 -20.11
N ALA A 278 -22.10 28.80 -19.15
CA ALA A 278 -23.05 29.04 -18.09
C ALA A 278 -24.45 29.31 -18.68
N ALA A 279 -25.39 28.41 -18.42
CA ALA A 279 -26.79 28.56 -18.78
C ALA A 279 -27.49 29.55 -17.83
N ASP A 280 -27.00 29.65 -16.60
CA ASP A 280 -27.49 30.55 -15.55
C ASP A 280 -26.33 30.94 -14.61
N THR A 281 -26.56 31.97 -13.79
CA THR A 281 -25.64 32.39 -12.73
C THR A 281 -26.37 32.44 -11.39
N VAL A 282 -25.79 31.81 -10.38
CA VAL A 282 -26.29 31.82 -9.01
C VAL A 282 -25.27 32.53 -8.12
N ASP A 283 -25.71 33.59 -7.45
CA ASP A 283 -24.89 34.30 -6.46
C ASP A 283 -25.02 33.65 -5.08
N LEU A 284 -23.89 33.26 -4.50
CA LEU A 284 -23.77 32.69 -3.16
C LEU A 284 -22.97 33.63 -2.25
N VAL A 285 -23.54 34.00 -1.11
CA VAL A 285 -22.82 34.79 -0.09
C VAL A 285 -22.62 33.92 1.15
N VAL A 286 -21.36 33.65 1.48
CA VAL A 286 -20.94 32.87 2.65
C VAL A 286 -20.41 33.86 3.70
N PRO A 287 -21.24 34.27 4.67
CA PRO A 287 -20.89 35.35 5.60
C PRO A 287 -19.80 34.97 6.62
N ALA A 288 -19.56 33.67 6.80
CA ALA A 288 -18.55 33.14 7.72
C ALA A 288 -17.98 31.83 7.15
N ALA A 289 -16.83 31.93 6.50
CA ALA A 289 -16.02 30.79 6.11
C ALA A 289 -15.12 30.36 7.28
N THR A 290 -14.69 29.10 7.29
CA THR A 290 -13.54 28.62 8.04
C THR A 290 -12.33 28.59 7.12
N PHE A 291 -11.16 28.87 7.66
CA PHE A 291 -9.88 28.83 6.95
C PHE A 291 -9.03 27.73 7.58
N ASN A 292 -8.52 26.82 6.76
CA ASN A 292 -7.55 25.80 7.16
C ASN A 292 -6.26 26.04 6.36
N ASP A 293 -5.14 26.20 7.07
CA ASP A 293 -3.82 26.36 6.48
C ASP A 293 -3.08 25.02 6.51
N TYR A 294 -3.04 24.33 5.36
CA TYR A 294 -2.29 23.09 5.19
C TYR A 294 -0.91 23.34 4.56
N SER A 295 -0.42 24.59 4.51
CA SER A 295 0.83 24.89 3.82
C SER A 295 2.04 24.18 4.41
N GLY A 296 1.99 23.81 5.69
CA GLY A 296 3.02 23.01 6.36
C GLY A 296 2.99 21.51 6.04
N TYR A 297 1.91 21.00 5.44
CA TYR A 297 1.75 19.59 5.07
C TYR A 297 1.95 19.37 3.57
N ASP A 298 1.19 20.07 2.72
CA ASP A 298 1.18 19.87 1.27
C ASP A 298 1.20 21.17 0.44
N GLY A 299 1.36 22.33 1.11
CA GLY A 299 1.36 23.62 0.42
C GLY A 299 -0.04 24.11 0.01
N SER A 300 -1.12 23.58 0.60
CA SER A 300 -2.49 23.98 0.28
C SER A 300 -3.16 24.88 1.32
N TYR A 301 -4.17 25.62 0.87
CA TYR A 301 -5.05 26.45 1.69
C TYR A 301 -6.49 26.09 1.39
N GLN A 302 -7.33 26.02 2.42
CA GLN A 302 -8.75 25.68 2.26
C GLN A 302 -9.66 26.72 2.92
N PHE A 303 -10.62 27.21 2.16
CA PHE A 303 -11.77 27.95 2.68
C PHE A 303 -13.03 27.13 2.50
N ILE A 304 -13.82 26.97 3.56
CA ILE A 304 -15.12 26.29 3.49
C ILE A 304 -16.17 27.04 4.31
N GLY A 305 -17.38 27.19 3.79
CA GLY A 305 -18.46 27.81 4.54
C GLY A 305 -19.81 27.63 3.91
N THR A 306 -20.86 27.95 4.68
CA THR A 306 -22.25 27.83 4.24
C THR A 306 -22.90 29.19 4.06
N THR A 307 -23.90 29.26 3.18
CA THR A 307 -24.75 30.43 3.04
C THR A 307 -25.56 30.67 4.32
N ALA A 308 -26.07 31.89 4.52
CA ALA A 308 -26.78 32.28 5.74
C ALA A 308 -28.07 31.47 6.02
N ASP A 309 -28.65 30.85 4.99
CA ASP A 309 -29.81 29.95 5.07
C ASP A 309 -29.41 28.47 5.20
N GLU A 310 -28.11 28.17 5.26
CA GLU A 310 -27.51 26.83 5.30
C GLU A 310 -27.89 25.94 4.12
N ALA A 311 -28.52 26.50 3.08
CA ALA A 311 -28.97 25.74 1.93
C ALA A 311 -27.82 25.35 1.00
N SER A 312 -26.72 26.12 1.02
CA SER A 312 -25.56 25.89 0.16
C SER A 312 -24.24 25.95 0.93
N GLN A 313 -23.25 25.20 0.44
CA GLN A 313 -21.87 25.19 0.94
C GLN A 313 -20.93 25.47 -0.23
N VAL A 314 -19.89 26.27 0.04
CA VAL A 314 -18.78 26.53 -0.88
C VAL A 314 -17.51 26.04 -0.21
N SER A 315 -16.70 25.24 -0.91
CA SER A 315 -15.36 24.82 -0.50
C SER A 315 -14.39 25.13 -1.63
N VAL A 316 -13.26 25.76 -1.30
CA VAL A 316 -12.17 26.06 -2.22
C VAL A 316 -10.87 25.62 -1.56
N ASN A 317 -10.18 24.66 -2.16
CA ASN A 317 -8.88 24.17 -1.72
C ASN A 317 -7.87 24.37 -2.87
N TYR A 318 -6.80 25.11 -2.61
CA TYR A 318 -5.81 25.48 -3.62
C TYR A 318 -4.37 25.42 -3.12
N PHE A 319 -3.45 25.10 -4.02
CA PHE A 319 -2.01 25.03 -3.78
C PHE A 319 -1.36 26.37 -4.10
N SER A 320 -0.65 26.94 -3.13
CA SER A 320 0.03 28.23 -3.30
C SER A 320 1.08 28.45 -2.22
N GLU A 321 2.12 29.24 -2.50
CA GLU A 321 3.05 29.73 -1.48
C GLU A 321 2.45 30.88 -0.64
N THR A 322 1.36 31.48 -1.09
CA THR A 322 0.71 32.61 -0.41
C THR A 322 -0.81 32.47 -0.41
N VAL A 323 -1.44 32.79 0.72
CA VAL A 323 -2.91 32.83 0.85
C VAL A 323 -3.55 33.81 -0.13
N ILE A 324 -2.97 35.01 -0.28
CA ILE A 324 -3.52 36.11 -1.09
C ILE A 324 -3.11 35.94 -2.56
N GLY A 325 -4.07 36.02 -3.48
CA GLY A 325 -3.77 35.86 -4.91
C GLY A 325 -5.01 35.78 -5.80
N SER A 326 -4.77 35.45 -7.07
CA SER A 326 -5.80 35.08 -8.04
C SER A 326 -5.49 33.67 -8.50
N PHE A 327 -6.49 32.80 -8.42
CA PHE A 327 -6.34 31.37 -8.61
C PHE A 327 -7.38 30.87 -9.60
N THR A 328 -7.04 29.79 -10.27
CA THR A 328 -7.88 29.07 -11.23
C THR A 328 -8.10 27.64 -10.74
N MET A 329 -9.00 26.89 -11.39
CA MET A 329 -9.17 25.48 -11.05
C MET A 329 -7.92 24.62 -11.29
N ALA A 330 -6.96 25.09 -12.09
CA ALA A 330 -5.67 24.41 -12.25
C ALA A 330 -4.78 24.52 -11.00
N ASP A 331 -5.04 25.51 -10.15
CA ASP A 331 -4.35 25.70 -8.86
C ASP A 331 -5.06 24.95 -7.72
N CYS A 332 -6.19 24.28 -8.00
CA CYS A 332 -7.06 23.70 -6.98
C CYS A 332 -6.95 22.18 -6.88
N ASP A 333 -7.14 21.64 -5.67
CA ASP A 333 -7.52 20.24 -5.54
C ASP A 333 -9.01 20.10 -5.89
N ALA A 334 -9.27 19.49 -7.06
CA ALA A 334 -10.63 19.26 -7.57
C ALA A 334 -11.48 18.36 -6.65
N SER A 335 -10.86 17.56 -5.78
CA SER A 335 -11.55 16.68 -4.82
C SER A 335 -12.12 17.44 -3.63
N TYR A 336 -11.50 18.57 -3.27
CA TYR A 336 -11.90 19.40 -2.12
C TYR A 336 -12.44 20.77 -2.52
N THR A 337 -12.43 21.12 -3.81
CA THR A 337 -13.04 22.34 -4.35
C THR A 337 -14.37 22.02 -4.99
N GLY A 338 -15.46 22.58 -4.44
CA GLY A 338 -16.81 22.24 -4.88
C GLY A 338 -17.90 23.13 -4.30
N ILE A 339 -19.07 23.01 -4.90
CA ILE A 339 -20.31 23.65 -4.46
C ILE A 339 -21.30 22.56 -4.06
N VAL A 340 -21.88 22.67 -2.88
CA VAL A 340 -23.11 21.94 -2.52
C VAL A 340 -24.25 22.93 -2.58
N TYR A 341 -25.19 22.76 -3.50
CA TYR A 341 -26.32 23.67 -3.68
C TYR A 341 -27.63 22.95 -3.38
N ASN A 342 -28.38 23.44 -2.38
CA ASN A 342 -29.60 22.79 -1.87
C ASN A 342 -29.39 21.32 -1.46
N GLY A 343 -28.24 21.02 -0.87
CA GLY A 343 -27.86 19.66 -0.43
C GLY A 343 -27.35 18.72 -1.54
N GLU A 344 -27.27 19.18 -2.79
CA GLU A 344 -26.70 18.41 -3.90
C GLU A 344 -25.27 18.86 -4.21
N SER A 345 -24.31 17.93 -4.16
CA SER A 345 -22.93 18.19 -4.60
C SER A 345 -22.87 18.44 -6.10
N LYS A 346 -22.16 19.49 -6.51
CA LYS A 346 -21.95 19.89 -7.90
C LYS A 346 -20.48 19.73 -8.23
N THR A 347 -20.18 18.86 -9.20
CA THR A 347 -18.82 18.69 -9.72
C THR A 347 -18.39 19.94 -10.47
N THR A 348 -17.16 20.38 -10.23
CA THR A 348 -16.58 21.59 -10.82
C THR A 348 -16.00 21.29 -12.20
N TYR A 349 -16.18 22.21 -13.16
CA TYR A 349 -15.58 22.14 -14.49
C TYR A 349 -14.45 23.13 -14.65
N ASP A 350 -14.73 24.38 -14.29
CA ASP A 350 -13.83 25.52 -14.46
C ASP A 350 -14.19 26.56 -13.40
N GLY A 351 -13.30 27.51 -13.18
CA GLY A 351 -13.48 28.54 -12.19
C GLY A 351 -12.23 29.35 -11.96
N ASN A 352 -12.43 30.55 -11.46
CA ASN A 352 -11.37 31.38 -10.91
C ASN A 352 -11.92 32.15 -9.72
N PHE A 353 -11.03 32.47 -8.81
CA PHE A 353 -11.35 33.24 -7.62
C PHE A 353 -10.15 34.07 -7.21
N THR A 354 -10.40 35.07 -6.39
CA THR A 354 -9.39 35.90 -5.77
C THR A 354 -9.52 35.80 -4.27
N VAL A 355 -8.40 35.73 -3.58
CA VAL A 355 -8.33 35.83 -2.13
C VAL A 355 -7.66 37.15 -1.81
N ALA A 356 -8.40 38.07 -1.20
CA ALA A 356 -7.93 39.40 -0.83
C ALA A 356 -7.90 39.54 0.71
N ALA A 357 -6.84 40.15 1.25
CA ALA A 357 -6.85 40.59 2.64
C ALA A 357 -7.79 41.79 2.82
N THR A 358 -8.52 41.77 3.92
CA THR A 358 -9.37 42.87 4.42
C THR A 358 -8.84 43.34 5.77
N ASP A 359 -9.38 44.43 6.31
CA ASP A 359 -9.03 44.91 7.66
C ASP A 359 -9.36 43.88 8.77
N ALA A 360 -10.23 42.91 8.48
CA ALA A 360 -10.75 41.94 9.44
C ALA A 360 -10.40 40.48 9.11
N GLY A 361 -9.77 40.17 7.97
CA GLY A 361 -9.43 38.81 7.56
C GLY A 361 -9.27 38.65 6.05
N TYR A 362 -9.95 37.66 5.45
CA TYR A 362 -9.91 37.39 4.01
C TYR A 362 -11.31 37.49 3.37
N GLU A 363 -11.36 38.05 2.17
CA GLU A 363 -12.50 37.99 1.26
C GLU A 363 -12.10 37.12 0.07
N ILE A 364 -12.93 36.11 -0.22
CA ILE A 364 -12.75 35.19 -1.33
C ILE A 364 -13.89 35.44 -2.31
N ASP A 365 -13.57 35.99 -3.47
CA ASP A 365 -14.56 36.33 -4.49
C ASP A 365 -14.23 35.63 -5.79
N GLY A 366 -15.16 34.86 -6.33
CA GLY A 366 -14.91 34.03 -7.49
C GLY A 366 -16.14 33.43 -8.11
N HIS A 367 -15.92 32.63 -9.14
CA HIS A 367 -16.96 31.85 -9.77
C HIS A 367 -16.47 30.46 -10.12
N ILE A 368 -17.35 29.48 -9.96
CA ILE A 368 -17.15 28.09 -10.35
C ILE A 368 -18.28 27.70 -11.30
N LEU A 369 -17.92 27.19 -12.47
CA LEU A 369 -18.84 26.58 -13.41
C LEU A 369 -18.93 25.08 -13.09
N CYS A 370 -20.14 24.58 -12.87
CA CYS A 370 -20.37 23.20 -12.48
C CYS A 370 -20.99 22.35 -13.59
N THR A 371 -21.10 21.03 -13.34
CA THR A 371 -21.66 20.03 -14.27
C THR A 371 -23.12 20.22 -14.65
N ASP A 372 -23.87 21.02 -13.90
CA ASP A 372 -25.23 21.45 -14.24
C ASP A 372 -25.27 22.63 -15.22
N ASN A 373 -24.11 23.09 -15.71
CA ASN A 373 -23.92 24.31 -16.50
C ASN A 373 -24.38 25.58 -15.78
N VAL A 374 -24.42 25.59 -14.45
CA VAL A 374 -24.65 26.80 -13.65
C VAL A 374 -23.29 27.36 -13.23
N CYS A 375 -23.13 28.67 -13.42
CA CYS A 375 -22.00 29.40 -12.87
C CYS A 375 -22.37 29.92 -11.48
N TYR A 376 -21.77 29.35 -10.45
CA TYR A 376 -21.92 29.78 -9.07
C TYR A 376 -20.91 30.88 -8.83
N HIS A 377 -21.36 32.12 -8.82
CA HIS A 377 -20.57 33.24 -8.34
C HIS A 377 -20.67 33.25 -6.81
N PHE A 378 -19.54 33.26 -6.11
CA PHE A 378 -19.52 33.19 -4.66
C PHE A 378 -18.63 34.27 -4.08
N THR A 379 -19.07 34.81 -2.94
CA THR A 379 -18.27 35.68 -2.08
C THR A 379 -18.26 35.08 -0.68
N MET A 380 -17.09 34.72 -0.18
CA MET A 380 -16.87 34.18 1.16
C MET A 380 -16.10 35.17 2.01
N TYR A 381 -16.46 35.27 3.28
CA TYR A 381 -15.76 36.10 4.25
C TYR A 381 -15.19 35.24 5.36
N TYR A 382 -13.87 35.26 5.51
CA TYR A 382 -13.19 34.77 6.70
C TYR A 382 -12.80 35.98 7.55
N THR A 383 -13.30 36.06 8.77
CA THR A 383 -12.83 37.06 9.74
C THR A 383 -11.76 36.41 10.58
N ILE A 384 -10.53 36.94 10.55
CA ILE A 384 -9.47 36.54 11.49
C ILE A 384 -10.03 36.81 12.89
N PRO A 385 -10.16 35.77 13.73
CA PRO A 385 -10.65 35.93 15.08
C PRO A 385 -9.79 36.95 15.83
N VAL A 386 -10.38 38.08 16.23
CA VAL A 386 -9.71 39.01 17.13
C VAL A 386 -10.10 38.63 18.54
N ALA A 387 -9.11 38.28 19.35
CA ALA A 387 -9.35 37.93 20.73
C ALA A 387 -10.04 39.08 21.49
N THR A 388 -11.14 38.80 22.18
CA THR A 388 -11.88 39.80 22.96
C THR A 388 -11.19 40.15 24.28
N ASP A 389 -10.35 39.24 24.77
CA ASP A 389 -9.65 39.27 26.04
C ASP A 389 -8.62 38.12 26.07
N THR A 390 -7.69 38.23 27.02
CA THR A 390 -6.64 37.24 27.24
C THR A 390 -6.92 36.47 28.53
N ILE A 391 -6.93 35.15 28.45
CA ILE A 391 -7.01 34.23 29.57
C ILE A 391 -5.62 33.64 29.76
N ASP A 392 -4.95 34.02 30.86
CA ASP A 392 -3.68 33.40 31.24
C ASP A 392 -3.95 32.01 31.83
N VAL A 393 -3.43 30.98 31.18
CA VAL A 393 -3.49 29.59 31.63
C VAL A 393 -2.09 29.17 32.04
N LEU A 394 -1.82 29.18 33.35
CA LEU A 394 -0.60 28.62 33.88
C LEU A 394 -0.76 27.11 34.02
N VAL A 395 0.06 26.35 33.30
CA VAL A 395 0.13 24.89 33.49
C VAL A 395 1.43 24.55 34.23
N PRO A 396 1.36 24.33 35.57
CA PRO A 396 2.55 24.22 36.41
C PRO A 396 3.31 22.90 36.23
N THR A 397 2.67 21.88 35.66
CA THR A 397 3.26 20.56 35.40
C THR A 397 2.89 20.10 34.01
N ALA A 398 3.92 20.07 33.18
CA ALA A 398 3.91 19.56 31.82
C ALA A 398 4.36 18.10 31.81
N MET A 399 3.86 17.29 30.89
CA MET A 399 4.52 16.03 30.52
C MET A 399 4.88 16.10 29.03
N LEU A 400 6.17 15.94 28.72
CA LEU A 400 6.67 15.82 27.36
C LEU A 400 6.82 14.33 27.06
N VAL A 401 6.13 13.84 26.03
CA VAL A 401 6.38 12.52 25.47
C VAL A 401 7.11 12.75 24.15
N THR A 402 8.38 12.36 24.10
CA THR A 402 9.17 12.38 22.87
C THR A 402 9.22 10.97 22.31
N GLU A 403 8.83 10.77 21.06
CA GLU A 403 9.09 9.53 20.33
C GLU A 403 10.46 9.67 19.64
N PRO A 404 11.50 8.91 20.03
CA PRO A 404 12.77 8.91 19.32
C PRO A 404 12.67 7.96 18.11
N GLY A 405 12.99 8.44 16.91
CA GLY A 405 13.23 7.59 15.73
C GLY A 405 12.53 8.07 14.46
N ASP A 406 11.41 8.73 14.61
CA ASP A 406 10.69 9.42 13.55
C ASP A 406 10.72 10.90 13.94
N GLY A 407 11.11 11.83 13.06
CA GLY A 407 11.11 13.29 13.30
C GLY A 407 9.72 13.90 13.57
N TRP A 408 8.83 13.12 14.16
CA TRP A 408 7.44 13.37 14.45
C TRP A 408 7.32 13.58 15.95
N PHE A 409 7.08 14.81 16.36
CA PHE A 409 6.61 15.10 17.71
C PHE A 409 5.08 14.86 17.74
N THR A 410 4.67 13.60 17.67
CA THR A 410 3.28 13.26 17.98
C THR A 410 3.13 13.35 19.49
N ALA A 411 2.68 14.48 20.00
CA ALA A 411 2.06 14.52 21.32
C ALA A 411 0.67 13.88 21.18
N THR A 412 0.68 12.56 20.98
CA THR A 412 -0.49 11.72 20.87
C THR A 412 -1.18 11.73 22.24
N SER A 413 -2.29 12.46 22.30
CA SER A 413 -3.24 12.57 23.40
C SER A 413 -2.83 11.91 24.73
N GLN A 414 -2.24 12.69 25.63
CA GLN A 414 -2.49 12.50 27.05
C GLN A 414 -2.92 13.82 27.67
N ASN A 415 -4.04 13.77 28.39
CA ASN A 415 -4.72 14.93 28.94
C ASN A 415 -3.75 15.74 29.82
N TRP A 416 -3.32 16.92 29.38
CA TRP A 416 -2.78 17.91 30.29
C TRP A 416 -3.91 18.44 31.17
N THR A 417 -4.22 17.78 32.27
CA THR A 417 -5.23 18.28 33.22
C THR A 417 -4.61 19.35 34.12
N GLY A 418 -4.69 20.61 33.70
CA GLY A 418 -4.47 21.75 34.58
C GLY A 418 -5.77 22.07 35.32
N THR A 419 -5.78 21.96 36.65
CA THR A 419 -6.86 22.55 37.45
C THR A 419 -6.48 23.98 37.80
N SER A 420 -7.08 24.95 37.10
CA SER A 420 -7.25 26.27 37.72
C SER A 420 -8.28 26.12 38.84
N SER A 421 -8.27 27.01 39.85
CA SER A 421 -9.20 26.91 40.99
C SER A 421 -10.68 26.91 40.59
N ASP A 422 -11.02 27.24 39.34
CA ASP A 422 -12.40 27.45 38.90
C ASP A 422 -12.80 26.70 37.60
N ASN A 423 -11.88 26.10 36.82
CA ASN A 423 -12.18 25.21 35.68
C ASN A 423 -10.98 24.30 35.36
N ALA A 424 -11.24 23.02 35.02
CA ALA A 424 -10.24 22.08 34.51
C ALA A 424 -10.17 22.22 32.99
N TYR A 425 -9.05 22.72 32.46
CA TYR A 425 -8.78 22.75 31.03
C TYR A 425 -7.82 21.63 30.68
N THR A 426 -8.04 21.02 29.51
CA THR A 426 -7.09 20.08 28.92
C THR A 426 -6.57 20.65 27.61
N VAL A 427 -5.26 20.82 27.52
CA VAL A 427 -4.58 21.40 26.34
C VAL A 427 -3.71 20.30 25.73
N ALA A 428 -4.06 19.84 24.54
CA ALA A 428 -3.22 18.92 23.78
C ALA A 428 -2.62 19.70 22.60
N LEU A 429 -1.29 19.74 22.51
CA LEU A 429 -0.55 20.38 21.42
C LEU A 429 0.27 19.31 20.73
N SER A 430 0.02 19.06 19.44
CA SER A 430 0.83 18.16 18.61
C SER A 430 1.59 18.98 17.57
N TYR A 431 2.86 18.65 17.33
CA TYR A 431 3.73 19.38 16.42
C TYR A 431 4.61 18.40 15.65
N SER A 432 4.70 18.47 14.33
CA SER A 432 5.60 17.60 13.57
C SER A 432 6.77 18.43 13.02
N GLY A 433 7.97 18.26 13.57
CA GLY A 433 9.18 18.86 13.00
C GLY A 433 10.47 18.41 13.70
N GLU A 434 11.59 18.56 13.01
CA GLU A 434 12.91 18.04 13.41
C GLU A 434 13.55 18.80 14.59
N GLU A 435 13.16 20.06 14.82
CA GLU A 435 13.67 20.90 15.91
C GLU A 435 12.57 21.20 16.94
N ILE A 436 12.86 20.93 18.22
CA ILE A 436 11.97 21.20 19.37
C ILE A 436 11.98 22.69 19.74
N VAL A 437 13.09 23.40 19.52
CA VAL A 437 13.27 24.80 19.92
C VAL A 437 12.97 25.71 18.75
N GLY A 438 12.02 26.63 18.89
CA GLY A 438 11.63 27.51 17.79
C GLY A 438 10.31 28.23 18.05
N SER A 439 9.92 29.05 17.06
CA SER A 439 8.62 29.69 16.99
C SER A 439 7.80 29.03 15.89
N PHE A 440 6.58 28.64 16.22
CA PHE A 440 5.73 27.80 15.38
C PHE A 440 4.31 28.37 15.30
N VAL A 441 3.64 28.08 14.18
CA VAL A 441 2.22 28.39 13.98
C VAL A 441 1.44 27.09 14.10
N ALA A 442 0.44 27.07 14.99
CA ALA A 442 -0.43 25.92 15.20
C ALA A 442 -1.50 25.87 14.10
N ASN A 443 -1.26 25.07 13.07
CA ASN A 443 -2.16 24.98 11.92
C ASN A 443 -3.22 23.86 12.04
N ASN A 444 -3.12 22.98 13.04
CA ASN A 444 -4.07 21.87 13.20
C ASN A 444 -4.21 21.41 14.67
N LEU A 445 -5.11 22.03 15.42
CA LEU A 445 -5.44 21.64 16.80
C LEU A 445 -6.65 20.69 16.78
N GLN A 446 -6.39 19.38 16.70
CA GLN A 446 -7.44 18.37 16.83
C GLN A 446 -7.85 18.19 18.31
N SER A 447 -9.14 18.37 18.59
CA SER A 447 -9.69 18.14 19.94
C SER A 447 -10.33 16.75 20.03
N ASN A 448 -9.87 15.93 20.99
CA ASN A 448 -10.48 14.63 21.26
C ASN A 448 -11.74 14.82 22.13
N SER A 449 -12.86 14.22 21.74
CA SER A 449 -14.18 14.48 22.32
C SER A 449 -14.29 13.87 23.72
N ASN A 450 -14.50 14.67 24.79
CA ASN A 450 -15.37 14.33 25.93
C ASN A 450 -15.56 15.42 27.02
N ILE A 451 -14.87 16.57 27.01
CA ILE A 451 -15.08 17.65 28.02
C ILE A 451 -14.87 19.03 27.38
N ASN A 452 -15.90 19.88 27.31
CA ASN A 452 -15.87 21.30 26.89
C ASN A 452 -14.64 21.73 26.04
N ASN A 453 -14.54 21.21 24.82
CA ASN A 453 -13.41 21.53 23.95
C ASN A 453 -13.55 22.95 23.40
N ILE A 454 -12.52 23.77 23.60
CA ILE A 454 -12.33 25.01 22.85
C ILE A 454 -11.49 24.63 21.64
N ASN A 455 -12.09 24.62 20.45
CA ASN A 455 -11.32 24.50 19.22
C ASN A 455 -10.54 25.81 19.04
N PHE A 456 -9.23 25.75 18.81
CA PHE A 456 -8.43 26.94 18.53
C PHE A 456 -8.44 27.19 17.03
N VAL A 457 -8.62 28.45 16.65
CA VAL A 457 -8.75 28.88 15.26
C VAL A 457 -7.41 29.42 14.72
N GLU A 458 -6.55 29.90 15.62
CA GLU A 458 -5.21 30.38 15.31
C GLU A 458 -4.34 30.21 16.55
N GLY A 459 -3.05 29.94 16.37
CA GLY A 459 -2.12 29.84 17.49
C GLY A 459 -0.68 30.08 17.11
N HIS A 460 0.03 30.81 17.95
CA HIS A 460 1.48 30.86 17.93
C HIS A 460 2.01 30.20 19.19
N PHE A 461 3.07 29.42 19.07
CA PHE A 461 3.80 28.90 20.22
C PHE A 461 5.30 29.04 20.03
N GLU A 462 5.98 29.39 21.10
CA GLU A 462 7.44 29.47 21.20
C GLU A 462 7.89 28.42 22.22
N VAL A 463 8.80 27.55 21.79
CA VAL A 463 9.44 26.58 22.66
C VAL A 463 10.90 26.99 22.84
N ALA A 464 11.27 27.30 24.07
CA ALA A 464 12.62 27.65 24.45
C ALA A 464 13.24 26.55 25.30
N ALA A 465 14.49 26.16 25.00
CA ALA A 465 15.26 25.32 25.91
C ALA A 465 15.55 26.09 27.22
N THR A 466 15.47 25.39 28.34
CA THR A 466 15.81 25.90 29.67
C THR A 466 16.89 25.04 30.31
N ASP A 467 17.47 25.48 31.42
CA ASP A 467 18.42 24.68 32.20
C ASP A 467 17.70 23.44 32.78
N GLY A 468 17.69 22.33 32.04
CA GLY A 468 17.09 21.06 32.44
C GLY A 468 15.71 20.75 31.84
N GLY A 469 15.27 21.44 30.79
CA GLY A 469 14.04 21.11 30.08
C GLY A 469 13.60 22.14 29.06
N TYR A 470 12.28 22.38 28.94
CA TYR A 470 11.71 23.29 27.95
C TYR A 470 10.66 24.22 28.57
N ALA A 471 10.62 25.46 28.11
CA ALA A 471 9.52 26.38 28.37
C ALA A 471 8.72 26.52 27.07
N LEU A 472 7.41 26.37 27.15
CA LEU A 472 6.48 26.67 26.07
C LEU A 472 5.66 27.89 26.47
N GLU A 473 5.65 28.89 25.61
CA GLU A 473 4.75 30.04 25.69
C GLU A 473 3.89 30.03 24.43
N SER A 474 2.57 30.07 24.58
CA SER A 474 1.66 30.07 23.44
C SER A 474 0.56 31.10 23.58
N HIS A 475 0.13 31.64 22.46
CA HIS A 475 -1.03 32.51 22.31
C HIS A 475 -1.98 31.83 21.33
N LEU A 476 -3.04 31.22 21.85
CA LEU A 476 -4.01 30.47 21.07
C LEU A 476 -5.36 31.19 21.11
N ILE A 477 -5.97 31.45 19.96
CA ILE A 477 -7.30 32.06 19.89
C ILE A 477 -8.34 30.95 19.81
N GLY A 478 -9.14 30.83 20.86
CA GLY A 478 -10.25 29.88 20.91
C GLY A 478 -11.39 30.27 19.97
N SER A 479 -12.21 29.29 19.61
CA SER A 479 -13.48 29.46 18.87
C SER A 479 -14.53 30.26 19.65
N ASP A 480 -14.31 30.45 20.95
CA ASP A 480 -15.03 31.37 21.83
C ASP A 480 -14.50 32.81 21.77
N LEU A 481 -13.48 33.07 20.93
CA LEU A 481 -12.79 34.35 20.74
C LEU A 481 -11.97 34.82 21.95
N HIS A 482 -11.62 33.93 22.88
CA HIS A 482 -10.64 34.23 23.92
C HIS A 482 -9.22 33.93 23.42
N CYS A 483 -8.24 34.80 23.71
CA CYS A 483 -6.82 34.45 23.54
C CYS A 483 -6.34 33.77 24.81
N TYR A 484 -6.02 32.48 24.70
CA TYR A 484 -5.41 31.70 25.76
C TYR A 484 -3.91 31.91 25.69
N HIS A 485 -3.38 32.66 26.66
CA HIS A 485 -1.95 32.78 26.85
C HIS A 485 -1.51 31.64 27.79
N ILE A 486 -0.91 30.60 27.23
CA ILE A 486 -0.55 29.39 27.95
C ILE A 486 0.96 29.38 28.16
N THR A 487 1.37 29.46 29.42
CA THR A 487 2.78 29.30 29.81
C THR A 487 2.97 27.97 30.49
N MET A 488 3.94 27.20 30.00
CA MET A 488 4.22 25.84 30.45
C MET A 488 5.72 25.69 30.64
N THR A 489 6.12 25.08 31.74
CA THR A 489 7.51 24.67 31.96
C THR A 489 7.56 23.17 32.15
N TYR A 490 8.35 22.51 31.33
CA TYR A 490 8.68 21.10 31.43
C TYR A 490 10.11 20.95 31.90
N THR A 491 10.30 20.27 33.02
CA THR A 491 11.62 19.79 33.43
C THR A 491 11.73 18.34 32.99
N ILE A 492 12.79 17.98 32.27
CA ILE A 492 13.05 16.58 31.90
C ILE A 492 13.36 15.82 33.19
N PRO A 493 12.54 14.84 33.59
CA PRO A 493 12.82 14.04 34.77
C PRO A 493 14.15 13.29 34.59
N THR A 494 15.00 13.35 35.60
CA THR A 494 16.25 12.60 35.65
C THR A 494 16.11 11.43 36.61
N MET A 495 16.99 10.42 36.50
CA MET A 495 16.98 9.27 37.43
C MET A 495 17.08 9.69 38.91
N ASP A 496 17.65 10.86 39.21
CA ASP A 496 17.73 11.42 40.57
C ASP A 496 16.38 11.89 41.12
N ASP A 497 15.37 12.08 40.25
CA ASP A 497 14.00 12.47 40.60
C ASP A 497 13.11 11.28 40.97
N ALA A 498 13.63 10.04 40.87
CA ALA A 498 12.89 8.84 41.22
C ALA A 498 12.44 8.85 42.69
N THR A 499 11.14 8.69 42.92
CA THR A 499 10.55 8.70 44.27
C THR A 499 10.80 7.40 45.03
N ASP A 500 10.88 6.28 44.32
CA ASP A 500 11.28 4.96 44.81
C ASP A 500 11.84 4.09 43.65
N THR A 501 12.18 2.84 43.98
CA THR A 501 12.60 1.84 42.98
C THR A 501 11.71 0.60 43.09
N ILE A 502 11.06 0.23 41.99
CA ILE A 502 10.19 -0.94 41.86
C ILE A 502 10.95 -2.03 41.11
N ALA A 503 11.18 -3.18 41.75
CA ALA A 503 11.85 -4.31 41.09
C ALA A 503 10.87 -5.09 40.21
N VAL A 504 11.21 -5.26 38.94
CA VAL A 504 10.44 -6.04 37.94
C VAL A 504 11.33 -7.18 37.45
N ASN A 505 11.06 -8.40 37.89
CA ASN A 505 11.87 -9.56 37.54
C ASN A 505 11.13 -10.49 36.56
N ILE A 506 11.67 -10.62 35.35
CA ILE A 506 11.15 -11.43 34.25
C ILE A 506 12.15 -12.54 33.93
N PRO A 507 12.02 -13.72 34.57
CA PRO A 507 13.01 -14.80 34.43
C PRO A 507 12.93 -15.55 33.10
N ALA A 508 11.87 -15.32 32.31
CA ALA A 508 11.63 -15.96 31.01
C ALA A 508 11.17 -14.90 30.00
N ALA A 509 12.07 -13.96 29.69
CA ALA A 509 11.80 -12.96 28.66
C ALA A 509 11.88 -13.58 27.26
N MET A 510 11.17 -12.97 26.32
CA MET A 510 11.31 -13.18 24.88
C MET A 510 12.31 -12.16 24.34
N LEU A 511 13.13 -12.57 23.38
CA LEU A 511 13.99 -11.68 22.60
C LEU A 511 13.47 -11.66 21.16
N THR A 512 13.18 -10.48 20.63
CA THR A 512 12.95 -10.23 19.21
C THR A 512 14.18 -9.48 18.69
N ASP A 513 14.93 -10.11 17.79
CA ASP A 513 16.15 -9.55 17.20
C ASP A 513 15.85 -9.07 15.78
N LEU A 514 15.76 -7.75 15.60
CA LEU A 514 15.58 -7.08 14.31
C LEU A 514 16.85 -6.29 13.94
N THR A 515 18.00 -6.66 14.51
CA THR A 515 19.24 -5.88 14.37
C THR A 515 19.76 -5.86 12.93
N ALA A 516 19.38 -6.86 12.11
CA ALA A 516 19.71 -6.91 10.69
C ALA A 516 18.86 -5.97 9.83
N ASP A 517 17.60 -5.72 10.22
CA ASP A 517 16.63 -5.02 9.37
C ASP A 517 16.60 -3.52 9.66
N ASN A 518 16.40 -3.15 10.92
CA ASN A 518 16.27 -1.76 11.35
C ASN A 518 17.23 -1.40 12.50
N GLY A 519 18.15 -2.30 12.84
CA GLY A 519 19.11 -2.08 13.91
C GLY A 519 18.46 -2.04 15.29
N VAL A 520 17.36 -2.76 15.53
CA VAL A 520 16.66 -2.81 16.82
C VAL A 520 16.68 -4.22 17.40
N PHE A 521 16.79 -4.35 18.73
CA PHE A 521 16.34 -5.56 19.41
C PHE A 521 15.39 -5.21 20.55
N GLN A 522 14.53 -6.17 20.91
CA GLN A 522 13.53 -6.01 21.98
C GLN A 522 13.55 -7.21 22.91
N MET A 523 13.71 -6.95 24.21
CA MET A 523 13.46 -7.95 25.26
C MET A 523 12.16 -7.62 25.98
N ARG A 524 11.26 -8.59 26.09
CA ARG A 524 9.94 -8.39 26.70
C ARG A 524 9.43 -9.60 27.45
N GLY A 525 8.56 -9.40 28.43
CA GLY A 525 7.89 -10.51 29.10
C GLY A 525 7.10 -10.09 30.33
N TYR A 526 6.58 -11.09 31.04
CA TYR A 526 5.79 -10.92 32.25
C TYR A 526 6.55 -11.37 33.49
N THR A 527 6.27 -10.74 34.63
CA THR A 527 6.68 -11.25 35.93
C THR A 527 6.06 -12.63 36.19
N VAL A 528 6.62 -13.39 37.13
CA VAL A 528 6.17 -14.77 37.45
C VAL A 528 4.71 -14.85 37.89
N ASP A 529 4.19 -13.79 38.50
CA ASP A 529 2.80 -13.65 38.91
C ASP A 529 1.89 -13.02 37.83
N SER A 530 2.46 -12.70 36.66
CA SER A 530 1.80 -12.02 35.53
C SER A 530 1.19 -10.66 35.89
N ALA A 531 1.60 -10.06 37.01
CA ALA A 531 1.08 -8.76 37.45
C ALA A 531 1.68 -7.59 36.66
N THR A 532 2.92 -7.74 36.18
CA THR A 532 3.62 -6.69 35.44
C THR A 532 4.19 -7.25 34.15
N TYR A 533 4.01 -6.51 33.06
CA TYR A 533 4.68 -6.71 31.80
C TYR A 533 5.73 -5.63 31.62
N ALA A 534 6.90 -5.96 31.10
CA ALA A 534 7.86 -4.96 30.66
C ALA A 534 8.42 -5.34 29.30
N SER A 535 8.72 -4.32 28.52
CA SER A 535 9.34 -4.39 27.20
C SER A 535 10.43 -3.33 27.14
N VAL A 536 11.63 -3.71 26.73
CA VAL A 536 12.77 -2.81 26.54
C VAL A 536 13.29 -3.02 25.13
N ALA A 537 13.17 -2.00 24.29
CA ALA A 537 13.61 -2.01 22.90
C ALA A 537 14.75 -1.00 22.71
N VAL A 538 15.79 -1.40 21.99
CA VAL A 538 17.04 -0.65 21.88
C VAL A 538 17.50 -0.62 20.41
N TYR A 539 17.83 0.57 19.91
CA TYR A 539 18.53 0.81 18.66
C TYR A 539 20.01 0.45 18.78
N SER A 540 20.37 -0.77 18.40
CA SER A 540 21.75 -1.20 18.30
C SER A 540 21.92 -2.35 17.32
N SER A 541 23.06 -2.39 16.60
CA SER A 541 23.47 -3.55 15.80
C SER A 541 24.13 -4.67 16.64
N GLN A 542 24.23 -4.49 17.96
CA GLN A 542 24.76 -5.49 18.89
C GLN A 542 23.81 -5.64 20.08
N ILE A 543 23.48 -6.88 20.46
CA ILE A 543 22.62 -7.16 21.62
C ILE A 543 23.35 -6.97 22.96
N PRO A 544 24.61 -7.44 23.16
CA PRO A 544 25.33 -7.16 24.39
C PRO A 544 25.94 -5.76 24.38
N GLY A 545 25.67 -4.97 25.42
CA GLY A 545 26.12 -3.59 25.48
C GLY A 545 25.65 -2.86 26.75
N ASN A 546 26.07 -1.60 26.86
CA ASN A 546 25.47 -0.64 27.77
C ASN A 546 24.76 0.40 26.90
N TYR A 547 23.54 0.72 27.26
CA TYR A 547 22.64 1.57 26.50
C TYR A 547 22.14 2.69 27.40
N GLU A 548 22.22 3.91 26.92
CA GLU A 548 21.64 5.10 27.55
C GLU A 548 20.29 5.40 26.91
N PHE A 549 19.49 6.29 27.50
CA PHE A 549 18.11 6.53 27.07
C PHE A 549 17.98 6.89 25.58
N GLU A 550 18.98 7.56 25.00
CA GLU A 550 19.02 7.93 23.59
C GLU A 550 19.08 6.71 22.65
N ASP A 551 19.54 5.56 23.15
CA ASP A 551 19.58 4.30 22.41
C ASP A 551 18.22 3.57 22.45
N PHE A 552 17.25 4.02 23.22
CA PHE A 552 15.99 3.29 23.43
C PHE A 552 14.99 3.62 22.33
N TYR A 553 14.27 2.60 21.86
CA TYR A 553 13.14 2.79 20.98
C TYR A 553 11.88 3.05 21.81
N GLY A 554 11.53 4.33 21.97
CA GLY A 554 10.53 4.81 22.91
C GLY A 554 9.15 4.15 22.78
N GLN A 555 8.67 3.93 21.55
CA GLN A 555 7.36 3.31 21.30
C GLN A 555 7.24 1.89 21.88
N TYR A 556 8.36 1.18 21.97
CA TYR A 556 8.42 -0.23 22.39
C TYR A 556 9.11 -0.44 23.74
N THR A 557 9.56 0.63 24.40
CA THR A 557 10.07 0.57 25.77
C THR A 557 8.98 1.00 26.75
N THR A 558 8.40 0.05 27.46
CA THR A 558 7.30 0.31 28.39
C THR A 558 7.29 -0.65 29.56
N VAL A 559 6.77 -0.17 30.70
CA VAL A 559 6.36 -1.01 31.84
C VAL A 559 4.85 -0.90 31.95
N TYR A 560 4.16 -2.04 31.99
CA TYR A 560 2.72 -2.12 32.04
C TYR A 560 2.29 -2.89 33.29
N ASP A 561 1.58 -2.22 34.19
CA ASP A 561 0.92 -2.89 35.32
C ASP A 561 -0.40 -3.50 34.82
N VAL A 562 -0.41 -4.82 34.67
CA VAL A 562 -1.54 -5.58 34.11
C VAL A 562 -2.77 -5.50 35.02
N LEU A 563 -2.58 -5.40 36.33
CA LEU A 563 -3.69 -5.36 37.29
C LEU A 563 -4.38 -3.99 37.30
N LEU A 564 -3.63 -2.92 37.03
CA LEU A 564 -4.16 -1.56 36.98
C LEU A 564 -4.57 -1.12 35.57
N GLY A 565 -4.14 -1.85 34.53
CA GLY A 565 -4.40 -1.51 33.13
C GLY A 565 -3.64 -0.26 32.67
N ASN A 566 -2.61 0.15 33.41
CA ASN A 566 -1.87 1.38 33.18
C ASN A 566 -0.56 1.10 32.46
N GLN A 567 -0.42 1.69 31.27
CA GLN A 567 0.85 1.77 30.56
C GLN A 567 1.67 2.93 31.12
N ILE A 568 2.89 2.64 31.57
CA ILE A 568 3.83 3.63 32.06
C ILE A 568 4.82 3.92 30.94
N ASN A 569 4.84 5.17 30.49
CA ASN A 569 5.82 5.66 29.53
C ASN A 569 7.15 5.91 30.25
N VAL A 570 8.25 5.46 29.64
CA VAL A 570 9.60 5.65 30.18
C VAL A 570 10.12 7.01 29.72
N VAL A 571 10.58 7.85 30.66
CA VAL A 571 11.05 9.22 30.40
C VAL A 571 12.56 9.38 30.55
N ALA A 572 13.23 8.42 31.19
CA ALA A 572 14.69 8.30 31.24
C ALA A 572 15.06 6.84 31.54
N GLY A 573 16.26 6.41 31.20
CA GLY A 573 16.74 5.11 31.63
C GLY A 573 18.12 4.73 31.11
N HIS A 574 18.63 3.64 31.63
CA HIS A 574 19.82 2.96 31.11
C HIS A 574 19.63 1.45 31.23
N ALA A 575 20.28 0.70 30.35
CA ALA A 575 20.23 -0.75 30.34
C ALA A 575 21.62 -1.35 30.08
N THR A 576 21.93 -2.44 30.77
CA THR A 576 23.05 -3.29 30.44
C THR A 576 22.53 -4.65 29.99
N VAL A 577 22.90 -5.08 28.79
CA VAL A 577 22.61 -6.43 28.29
C VAL A 577 23.90 -7.23 28.25
N SER A 578 23.89 -8.37 28.93
CA SER A 578 25.03 -9.28 29.03
C SER A 578 24.70 -10.63 28.40
N ALA A 579 25.62 -11.17 27.60
CA ALA A 579 25.53 -12.56 27.15
C ALA A 579 25.72 -13.52 28.34
N THR A 580 24.88 -14.54 28.40
CA THR A 580 24.98 -15.65 29.37
C THR A 580 25.41 -16.92 28.65
N ALA A 581 25.62 -18.02 29.39
CA ALA A 581 25.99 -19.30 28.79
C ALA A 581 24.91 -19.87 27.85
N VAL A 582 23.66 -19.43 27.99
CA VAL A 582 22.50 -19.98 27.29
C VAL A 582 21.60 -18.90 26.70
N GLY A 583 22.03 -17.63 26.56
CA GLY A 583 21.19 -16.54 26.06
C GLY A 583 21.68 -15.17 26.51
N TYR A 584 20.77 -14.31 27.00
CA TYR A 584 21.07 -12.93 27.42
C TYR A 584 20.39 -12.58 28.74
N SER A 585 21.00 -11.69 29.52
CA SER A 585 20.39 -11.06 30.68
C SER A 585 20.40 -9.56 30.50
N LEU A 586 19.25 -8.92 30.72
CA LEU A 586 19.10 -7.47 30.71
C LEU A 586 18.89 -6.97 32.14
N ASP A 587 19.62 -5.93 32.49
CA ASP A 587 19.51 -5.20 33.76
C ASP A 587 19.30 -3.72 33.42
N ALA A 588 18.07 -3.23 33.60
CA ALA A 588 17.67 -1.88 33.19
C ALA A 588 17.05 -1.10 34.34
N TYR A 589 17.32 0.21 34.37
CA TYR A 589 16.68 1.16 35.26
C TYR A 589 15.91 2.15 34.40
N LEU A 590 14.59 2.12 34.50
CA LEU A 590 13.66 2.90 33.68
C LEU A 590 12.87 3.84 34.58
N LEU A 591 13.03 5.15 34.42
CA LEU A 591 12.19 6.13 35.10
C LEU A 591 10.85 6.23 34.35
N GLY A 592 9.76 5.85 35.01
CA GLY A 592 8.42 6.06 34.50
C GLY A 592 7.97 7.51 34.60
N ALA A 593 7.01 7.91 33.77
CA ALA A 593 6.36 9.22 33.84
C ALA A 593 5.62 9.48 35.17
N ASP A 594 5.36 8.43 35.95
CA ASP A 594 4.85 8.49 37.33
C ASP A 594 5.94 8.75 38.38
N LEU A 595 7.19 8.96 37.95
CA LEU A 595 8.38 9.20 38.77
C LEU A 595 8.78 7.99 39.64
N HIS A 596 8.35 6.79 39.28
CA HIS A 596 8.86 5.54 39.83
C HIS A 596 10.02 5.02 38.97
N CYS A 597 11.13 4.61 39.59
CA CYS A 597 12.22 3.95 38.88
C CYS A 597 11.96 2.44 38.84
N TYR A 598 11.72 1.88 37.67
CA TYR A 598 11.57 0.45 37.47
C TYR A 598 12.94 -0.18 37.25
N HIS A 599 13.38 -0.99 38.20
CA HIS A 599 14.55 -1.84 38.06
C HIS A 599 14.12 -3.15 37.40
N VAL A 600 14.23 -3.20 36.07
CA VAL A 600 13.78 -4.31 35.24
C VAL A 600 14.94 -5.27 35.00
N THR A 601 14.85 -6.48 35.56
CA THR A 601 15.78 -7.57 35.27
C THR A 601 15.09 -8.62 34.42
N MET A 602 15.63 -8.88 33.23
CA MET A 602 15.12 -9.91 32.32
C MET A 602 16.17 -10.97 32.06
N THR A 603 15.76 -12.22 31.97
CA THR A 603 16.61 -13.31 31.46
C THR A 603 15.94 -13.93 30.25
N TYR A 604 16.63 -13.90 29.12
CA TYR A 604 16.32 -14.70 27.95
C TYR A 604 17.29 -15.89 27.94
N SER A 605 16.75 -17.10 27.96
CA SER A 605 17.53 -18.29 27.65
C SER A 605 17.07 -18.76 26.28
N THR A 606 18.00 -18.98 25.34
CA THR A 606 17.76 -19.73 24.12
C THR A 606 17.03 -21.01 24.52
N PRO A 607 15.76 -21.17 24.15
CA PRO A 607 14.99 -22.29 24.64
C PRO A 607 15.61 -23.57 24.09
N VAL A 608 15.90 -24.53 24.97
CA VAL A 608 16.33 -25.87 24.58
C VAL A 608 15.08 -26.73 24.65
N ALA A 609 14.66 -27.25 23.50
CA ALA A 609 13.49 -28.11 23.41
C ALA A 609 13.60 -29.27 24.43
N ALA A 610 12.56 -29.45 25.25
CA ALA A 610 12.51 -30.55 26.21
C ALA A 610 12.43 -31.92 25.49
N ASP A 611 11.71 -31.94 24.37
CA ASP A 611 11.60 -33.04 23.41
C ASP A 611 11.13 -32.48 22.04
N THR A 612 10.95 -33.37 21.07
CA THR A 612 10.41 -33.06 19.74
C THR A 612 9.07 -33.77 19.55
N VAL A 613 8.05 -33.03 19.15
CA VAL A 613 6.71 -33.54 18.83
C VAL A 613 6.53 -33.53 17.31
N GLU A 614 6.31 -34.71 16.73
CA GLU A 614 6.05 -34.86 15.30
C GLU A 614 4.60 -34.52 14.97
N VAL A 615 4.38 -33.57 14.06
CA VAL A 615 3.06 -33.14 13.58
C VAL A 615 3.01 -33.29 12.06
N VAL A 616 2.02 -34.03 11.57
CA VAL A 616 1.81 -34.24 10.13
C VAL A 616 0.48 -33.63 9.71
N ILE A 617 0.53 -32.68 8.78
CA ILE A 617 -0.61 -31.97 8.20
C ILE A 617 -0.75 -32.46 6.75
N PRO A 618 -1.62 -33.46 6.49
CA PRO A 618 -1.69 -34.12 5.19
C PRO A 618 -2.32 -33.25 4.09
N SER A 619 -3.01 -32.18 4.47
CA SER A 619 -3.61 -31.22 3.55
C SER A 619 -3.51 -29.82 4.12
N ALA A 620 -2.64 -29.01 3.53
CA ALA A 620 -2.59 -27.57 3.73
C ALA A 620 -3.31 -26.86 2.57
N THR A 621 -3.78 -25.65 2.85
CA THR A 621 -4.20 -24.65 1.87
C THR A 621 -3.03 -23.71 1.63
N PHE A 622 -2.85 -23.30 0.38
CA PHE A 622 -1.86 -22.31 -0.04
C PHE A 622 -2.59 -21.10 -0.60
N SER A 623 -2.21 -19.90 -0.17
CA SER A 623 -2.66 -18.63 -0.74
C SER A 623 -1.44 -17.80 -1.14
N ASP A 624 -1.46 -17.33 -2.38
CA ASP A 624 -0.45 -16.43 -2.93
C ASP A 624 -0.98 -15.01 -2.88
N TYR A 625 -0.36 -14.15 -2.07
CA TYR A 625 -0.66 -12.73 -1.96
C TYR A 625 0.47 -11.86 -2.54
N SER A 626 1.34 -12.44 -3.36
CA SER A 626 2.51 -11.76 -3.90
C SER A 626 2.16 -10.50 -4.71
N ASP A 627 1.00 -10.48 -5.38
CA ASP A 627 0.48 -9.30 -6.10
C ASP A 627 0.09 -8.12 -5.19
N TYR A 628 -0.09 -8.34 -3.90
CA TYR A 628 -0.55 -7.33 -2.94
C TYR A 628 0.57 -6.83 -2.02
N ASP A 629 1.31 -7.75 -1.38
CA ASP A 629 2.32 -7.40 -0.37
C ASP A 629 3.57 -8.31 -0.38
N GLY A 630 3.69 -9.23 -1.34
CA GLY A 630 4.84 -10.14 -1.41
C GLY A 630 4.79 -11.29 -0.38
N SER A 631 3.62 -11.62 0.16
CA SER A 631 3.46 -12.71 1.14
C SER A 631 2.90 -14.02 0.57
N TYR A 632 3.28 -15.13 1.21
CA TYR A 632 2.78 -16.48 0.94
C TYR A 632 2.24 -17.09 2.22
N GLN A 633 1.09 -17.78 2.12
CA GLN A 633 0.43 -18.36 3.28
C GLN A 633 0.16 -19.86 3.11
N PHE A 634 0.62 -20.65 4.07
CA PHE A 634 0.25 -22.06 4.24
C PHE A 634 -0.56 -22.24 5.52
N ILE A 635 -1.77 -22.79 5.43
CA ILE A 635 -2.61 -23.13 6.59
C ILE A 635 -3.10 -24.55 6.48
N GLY A 636 -2.94 -25.37 7.52
CA GLY A 636 -3.54 -26.70 7.55
C GLY A 636 -3.75 -27.25 8.95
N ALA A 637 -4.54 -28.33 9.02
CA ALA A 637 -4.86 -29.03 10.25
C ALA A 637 -4.54 -30.53 10.15
N SER A 638 -4.18 -31.16 11.28
CA SER A 638 -3.99 -32.61 11.37
C SER A 638 -5.32 -33.35 11.16
N GLU A 639 -5.29 -34.63 10.79
CA GLU A 639 -6.52 -35.42 10.51
C GLU A 639 -7.49 -35.50 11.69
N ASP A 640 -6.97 -35.40 12.91
CA ASP A 640 -7.73 -35.43 14.15
C ASP A 640 -8.07 -34.03 14.69
N GLU A 641 -7.72 -32.96 13.95
CA GLU A 641 -7.88 -31.55 14.32
C GLU A 641 -7.18 -31.17 15.64
N THR A 642 -6.26 -32.02 16.13
CA THR A 642 -5.48 -31.73 17.33
C THR A 642 -4.49 -30.59 17.08
N TYR A 643 -3.97 -30.46 15.86
CA TYR A 643 -3.00 -29.45 15.48
C TYR A 643 -3.52 -28.62 14.32
N GLU A 644 -3.44 -27.30 14.42
CA GLU A 644 -3.66 -26.36 13.31
C GLU A 644 -2.43 -25.46 13.23
N VAL A 645 -1.88 -25.31 12.03
CA VAL A 645 -0.63 -24.59 11.79
C VAL A 645 -0.83 -23.61 10.64
N GLY A 646 -0.40 -22.37 10.86
CA GLY A 646 -0.35 -21.33 9.84
C GLY A 646 1.07 -20.75 9.76
N PHE A 647 1.62 -20.66 8.55
CA PHE A 647 2.81 -19.86 8.25
C PHE A 647 2.46 -18.85 7.18
N ASN A 648 2.55 -17.56 7.51
CA ASN A 648 2.47 -16.46 6.57
C ASN A 648 3.83 -15.78 6.54
N TYR A 649 4.51 -15.77 5.39
CA TYR A 649 5.87 -15.24 5.28
C TYR A 649 6.07 -14.37 4.03
N PHE A 650 6.96 -13.40 4.14
CA PHE A 650 7.28 -12.47 3.06
C PHE A 650 8.50 -12.98 2.28
N SER A 651 8.33 -13.19 0.98
CA SER A 651 9.44 -13.61 0.11
C SER A 651 9.17 -13.29 -1.35
N SER A 652 10.23 -13.13 -2.14
CA SER A 652 10.12 -13.08 -3.60
C SER A 652 9.98 -14.47 -4.24
N THR A 653 10.14 -15.55 -3.47
CA THR A 653 10.04 -16.93 -3.95
C THR A 653 9.23 -17.80 -2.99
N ILE A 654 8.38 -18.68 -3.52
CA ILE A 654 7.60 -19.63 -2.70
C ILE A 654 8.54 -20.62 -1.98
N THR A 655 9.54 -21.15 -2.67
CA THR A 655 10.47 -22.16 -2.12
C THR A 655 11.68 -21.52 -1.46
N GLY A 656 12.18 -22.14 -0.39
CA GLY A 656 13.35 -21.63 0.33
C GLY A 656 13.42 -22.13 1.76
N SER A 657 14.46 -21.70 2.48
CA SER A 657 14.53 -21.85 3.93
C SER A 657 14.28 -20.48 4.57
N PHE A 658 13.39 -20.47 5.54
CA PHE A 658 12.85 -19.28 6.18
C PHE A 658 12.93 -19.43 7.70
N THR A 659 12.96 -18.30 8.37
CA THR A 659 12.93 -18.17 9.81
C THR A 659 11.65 -17.47 10.25
N TRP A 660 11.36 -17.50 11.55
CA TRP A 660 10.22 -16.77 12.10
C TRP A 660 10.30 -15.25 11.89
N ALA A 661 11.49 -14.69 11.70
CA ALA A 661 11.65 -13.27 11.37
C ALA A 661 11.07 -12.93 10.00
N ASP A 662 11.02 -13.91 9.09
CA ASP A 662 10.42 -13.77 7.76
C ASP A 662 8.89 -13.88 7.79
N CYS A 663 8.31 -14.25 8.95
CA CYS A 663 6.87 -14.46 9.12
C CYS A 663 6.13 -13.23 9.63
N ASP A 664 4.90 -13.01 9.15
CA ASP A 664 3.94 -12.17 9.86
C ASP A 664 3.43 -12.91 11.10
N ALA A 665 3.91 -12.50 12.27
CA ALA A 665 3.53 -13.07 13.55
C ALA A 665 2.03 -12.94 13.88
N SER A 666 1.29 -12.04 13.20
CA SER A 666 -0.15 -11.85 13.38
C SER A 666 -0.97 -12.95 12.71
N TYR A 667 -0.43 -13.55 11.65
CA TYR A 667 -1.10 -14.59 10.85
C TYR A 667 -0.41 -15.95 10.90
N SER A 668 0.77 -16.02 11.53
CA SER A 668 1.49 -17.26 11.76
C SER A 668 1.26 -17.77 13.17
N GLY A 669 1.06 -19.08 13.34
CA GLY A 669 0.82 -19.65 14.66
C GLY A 669 0.67 -21.16 14.66
N LEU A 670 0.85 -21.75 15.84
CA LEU A 670 0.57 -23.15 16.12
C LEU A 670 -0.56 -23.24 17.15
N TYR A 671 -1.61 -23.98 16.83
CA TYR A 671 -2.71 -24.27 17.74
C TYR A 671 -2.69 -25.76 18.11
N VAL A 672 -2.76 -26.05 19.40
CA VAL A 672 -2.84 -27.42 19.94
C VAL A 672 -4.14 -27.57 20.72
N ASN A 673 -5.02 -28.47 20.27
CA ASN A 673 -6.38 -28.64 20.78
C ASN A 673 -7.17 -27.31 20.81
N GLY A 674 -7.06 -26.51 19.76
CA GLY A 674 -7.72 -25.20 19.64
C GLY A 674 -7.15 -24.10 20.55
N THR A 675 -6.04 -24.35 21.26
CA THR A 675 -5.34 -23.34 22.06
C THR A 675 -4.13 -22.84 21.29
N SER A 676 -4.03 -21.53 21.06
CA SER A 676 -2.85 -20.91 20.45
C SER A 676 -1.64 -21.04 21.37
N LEU A 677 -0.55 -21.59 20.83
CA LEU A 677 0.76 -21.57 21.46
C LEU A 677 1.56 -20.40 20.90
N SER A 678 2.13 -19.58 21.78
CA SER A 678 3.07 -18.56 21.32
C SER A 678 4.37 -19.25 20.86
N VAL A 679 4.79 -18.91 19.65
CA VAL A 679 6.01 -19.40 19.00
C VAL A 679 7.19 -18.53 19.44
N TYR A 680 8.27 -19.14 19.92
CA TYR A 680 9.54 -18.46 20.22
C TYR A 680 10.39 -18.28 18.96
N SER A 681 10.50 -19.35 18.19
CA SER A 681 11.24 -19.39 16.94
C SER A 681 10.68 -20.49 16.06
N ALA A 682 10.79 -20.31 14.76
CA ALA A 682 10.51 -21.32 13.76
C ALA A 682 11.62 -21.25 12.71
N GLU A 683 12.07 -22.42 12.26
CA GLU A 683 12.83 -22.57 11.03
C GLU A 683 11.99 -23.48 10.13
N PHE A 684 11.74 -23.08 8.89
CA PHE A 684 10.97 -23.89 7.97
C PHE A 684 11.55 -23.86 6.57
N THR A 685 11.38 -24.96 5.84
CA THR A 685 11.80 -25.09 4.45
C THR A 685 10.58 -25.44 3.61
N VAL A 686 10.34 -24.66 2.57
CA VAL A 686 9.32 -24.92 1.55
C VAL A 686 10.02 -25.52 0.34
N THR A 687 9.68 -26.77 0.03
CA THR A 687 10.25 -27.54 -1.09
C THR A 687 9.15 -27.83 -2.10
N GLU A 688 9.41 -27.56 -3.38
CA GLU A 688 8.53 -28.04 -4.45
C GLU A 688 8.63 -29.57 -4.57
N VAL A 689 7.47 -30.22 -4.60
CA VAL A 689 7.35 -31.67 -4.77
C VAL A 689 6.46 -31.96 -5.97
N GLU A 690 6.54 -33.17 -6.53
CA GLU A 690 5.68 -33.57 -7.66
C GLU A 690 4.20 -33.35 -7.29
N GLY A 691 3.56 -32.37 -7.92
CA GLY A 691 2.16 -32.02 -7.68
C GLY A 691 1.87 -31.02 -6.56
N GLY A 692 2.86 -30.28 -6.03
CA GLY A 692 2.62 -29.17 -5.08
C GLY A 692 3.84 -28.74 -4.25
N TYR A 693 3.62 -28.41 -2.97
CA TYR A 693 4.66 -27.95 -2.04
C TYR A 693 4.66 -28.77 -0.75
N GLN A 694 5.84 -29.03 -0.20
CA GLN A 694 6.03 -29.56 1.14
C GLN A 694 6.65 -28.48 2.02
N VAL A 695 6.07 -28.25 3.19
CA VAL A 695 6.65 -27.40 4.24
C VAL A 695 7.15 -28.30 5.36
N GLU A 696 8.45 -28.25 5.66
CA GLU A 696 9.05 -28.89 6.85
C GLU A 696 9.48 -27.78 7.81
N ALA A 697 8.90 -27.74 9.01
CA ALA A 697 9.13 -26.69 10.00
C ALA A 697 9.50 -27.26 11.37
N TYR A 698 10.43 -26.60 12.06
CA TYR A 698 10.78 -26.86 13.44
C TYR A 698 10.35 -25.63 14.27
N VAL A 699 9.25 -25.76 14.99
CA VAL A 699 8.59 -24.66 15.72
C VAL A 699 8.77 -24.84 17.21
N LEU A 700 9.55 -23.96 17.83
CA LEU A 700 9.78 -23.98 19.28
C LEU A 700 8.75 -23.10 19.98
N CYS A 701 7.95 -23.70 20.87
CA CYS A 701 6.82 -23.03 21.50
C CYS A 701 7.00 -22.77 23.00
N THR A 702 6.12 -21.93 23.56
CA THR A 702 6.05 -21.55 24.98
C THR A 702 5.88 -22.70 25.98
N ASP A 703 5.46 -23.87 25.52
CA ASP A 703 5.38 -25.09 26.31
C ASP A 703 6.72 -25.86 26.41
N ASN A 704 7.80 -25.31 25.84
CA ASN A 704 9.13 -25.91 25.71
C ASN A 704 9.20 -27.16 24.84
N HIS A 705 8.20 -27.40 23.99
CA HIS A 705 8.23 -28.43 22.97
C HIS A 705 8.74 -27.85 21.64
N CYS A 706 9.56 -28.62 20.92
CA CYS A 706 9.85 -28.33 19.51
C CYS A 706 8.91 -29.18 18.66
N TYR A 707 8.03 -28.52 17.91
CA TYR A 707 7.12 -29.19 16.99
C TYR A 707 7.81 -29.33 15.64
N HIS A 708 8.07 -30.55 15.23
CA HIS A 708 8.49 -30.86 13.87
C HIS A 708 7.23 -31.03 13.03
N VAL A 709 6.86 -30.00 12.28
CA VAL A 709 5.66 -29.93 11.46
C VAL A 709 6.01 -30.25 10.02
N MET A 710 5.37 -31.27 9.46
CA MET A 710 5.38 -31.54 8.02
C MET A 710 4.01 -31.25 7.42
N MET A 711 3.94 -30.29 6.50
CA MET A 711 2.72 -29.96 5.78
C MET A 711 2.85 -30.27 4.30
N PHE A 712 1.77 -30.80 3.73
CA PHE A 712 1.69 -31.11 2.31
C PHE A 712 0.59 -30.28 1.67
N TYR A 713 0.98 -29.43 0.72
CA TYR A 713 0.08 -28.80 -0.22
C TYR A 713 0.20 -29.56 -1.54
N SER A 714 -0.93 -30.01 -2.08
CA SER A 714 -0.99 -30.49 -3.45
C SER A 714 -1.69 -29.44 -4.30
N ALA A 715 -0.99 -28.95 -5.32
CA ALA A 715 -1.54 -28.08 -6.36
C ALA A 715 -2.49 -28.83 -7.32
N GLU A 716 -2.83 -30.10 -7.04
CA GLU A 716 -3.75 -30.87 -7.88
C GLU A 716 -5.15 -30.23 -7.90
N GLY A 717 -5.41 -29.54 -9.01
CA GLY A 717 -6.69 -28.94 -9.32
C GLY A 717 -7.86 -29.91 -9.23
N ILE A 718 -9.01 -29.40 -8.79
CA ILE A 718 -10.34 -30.01 -8.97
C ILE A 718 -10.38 -31.50 -8.57
N ASN A 719 -9.85 -31.88 -7.41
CA ASN A 719 -10.07 -33.21 -6.83
C ASN A 719 -11.26 -33.27 -5.86
N THR A 720 -12.23 -32.35 -5.98
CA THR A 720 -13.54 -32.46 -5.32
C THR A 720 -14.39 -33.63 -5.85
N ALA A 721 -13.98 -34.28 -6.95
CA ALA A 721 -14.65 -35.46 -7.49
C ALA A 721 -14.35 -36.76 -6.71
N ASN A 722 -13.29 -36.83 -5.91
CA ASN A 722 -12.96 -37.98 -5.04
C ASN A 722 -13.81 -37.96 -3.75
N GLN A 723 -15.13 -37.89 -3.88
CA GLN A 723 -16.03 -38.23 -2.77
C GLN A 723 -15.96 -39.74 -2.52
N VAL A 724 -16.23 -40.19 -1.29
CA VAL A 724 -16.08 -41.60 -0.83
C VAL A 724 -16.69 -42.66 -1.77
N GLN A 725 -17.59 -42.29 -2.69
CA GLN A 725 -18.32 -43.18 -3.59
C GLN A 725 -17.92 -43.12 -5.07
N VAL A 726 -17.15 -42.12 -5.52
CA VAL A 726 -16.71 -41.98 -6.91
C VAL A 726 -15.25 -41.53 -6.93
N LYS A 727 -14.39 -42.26 -7.63
CA LYS A 727 -13.01 -41.84 -7.88
C LYS A 727 -12.74 -41.73 -9.37
N VAL A 728 -12.01 -40.70 -9.77
CA VAL A 728 -11.64 -40.46 -11.17
C VAL A 728 -10.13 -40.33 -11.26
N TYR A 729 -9.47 -41.14 -12.09
CA TYR A 729 -8.01 -41.10 -12.20
C TYR A 729 -7.49 -41.61 -13.56
N PRO A 730 -6.33 -41.12 -14.04
CA PRO A 730 -5.62 -39.95 -13.52
C PRO A 730 -6.42 -38.66 -13.73
N ASN A 731 -6.18 -37.64 -12.92
CA ASN A 731 -6.70 -36.28 -13.13
C ASN A 731 -5.55 -35.30 -12.84
N PRO A 732 -4.95 -34.65 -13.86
CA PRO A 732 -5.35 -34.65 -15.27
C PRO A 732 -5.14 -36.01 -15.97
N ALA A 733 -5.96 -36.31 -16.98
CA ALA A 733 -5.83 -37.52 -17.82
C ALA A 733 -5.34 -37.18 -19.24
N ALA A 734 -4.38 -37.96 -19.75
CA ALA A 734 -3.82 -37.76 -21.09
C ALA A 734 -4.64 -38.45 -22.19
N ASP A 735 -5.11 -39.68 -21.95
CA ASP A 735 -5.72 -40.52 -22.98
C ASP A 735 -6.82 -41.45 -22.44
N MET A 736 -6.69 -41.89 -21.20
CA MET A 736 -7.61 -42.82 -20.56
C MET A 736 -8.09 -42.26 -19.22
N LEU A 737 -9.41 -42.24 -19.04
CA LEU A 737 -10.07 -41.86 -17.80
C LEU A 737 -10.61 -43.12 -17.11
N HIS A 738 -10.19 -43.39 -15.87
CA HIS A 738 -10.77 -44.44 -15.05
C HIS A 738 -11.76 -43.84 -14.06
N VAL A 739 -12.93 -44.49 -13.93
CA VAL A 739 -13.97 -44.11 -12.97
C VAL A 739 -14.27 -45.31 -12.09
N GLU A 740 -13.99 -45.20 -10.79
CA GLU A 740 -14.31 -46.19 -9.76
C GLU A 740 -15.55 -45.71 -9.01
N ALA A 741 -16.69 -46.38 -9.22
CA ALA A 741 -17.93 -46.13 -8.51
C ALA A 741 -18.81 -47.38 -8.50
N ASP A 742 -19.74 -47.47 -7.54
CA ASP A 742 -20.69 -48.58 -7.48
C ASP A 742 -21.78 -48.44 -8.56
N GLY A 743 -21.94 -49.49 -9.39
CA GLY A 743 -23.07 -49.60 -10.31
C GLY A 743 -23.06 -48.64 -11.50
N ILE A 744 -21.89 -48.37 -12.09
CA ILE A 744 -21.74 -47.49 -13.27
C ILE A 744 -22.63 -47.96 -14.43
N VAL A 745 -23.64 -47.16 -14.76
CA VAL A 745 -24.52 -47.40 -15.91
C VAL A 745 -24.15 -46.57 -17.14
N ARG A 746 -23.46 -45.44 -16.91
CA ARG A 746 -23.10 -44.45 -17.93
C ARG A 746 -21.99 -43.53 -17.41
N ILE A 747 -21.07 -43.14 -18.30
CA ILE A 747 -20.10 -42.07 -18.07
C ILE A 747 -20.30 -41.02 -19.18
N ASP A 748 -20.51 -39.77 -18.80
CA ASP A 748 -20.53 -38.62 -19.70
C ASP A 748 -19.37 -37.68 -19.33
N VAL A 749 -18.61 -37.23 -20.34
CA VAL A 749 -17.64 -36.14 -20.22
C VAL A 749 -18.32 -34.90 -20.79
N ILE A 750 -18.39 -33.86 -19.99
CA ILE A 750 -19.04 -32.59 -20.30
C ILE A 750 -17.91 -31.56 -20.48
N ASP A 751 -18.07 -30.51 -21.26
CA ASP A 751 -17.09 -29.40 -21.26
C ASP A 751 -17.55 -28.26 -20.33
N ALA A 752 -16.69 -27.28 -20.09
CA ALA A 752 -17.03 -26.09 -19.29
C ALA A 752 -18.28 -25.31 -19.79
N ALA A 753 -18.69 -25.51 -21.05
CA ALA A 753 -19.90 -24.93 -21.63
C ALA A 753 -21.17 -25.80 -21.40
N GLY A 754 -21.06 -26.90 -20.65
CA GLY A 754 -22.18 -27.80 -20.33
C GLY A 754 -22.55 -28.78 -21.46
N ARG A 755 -21.71 -28.95 -22.48
CA ARG A 755 -21.98 -29.84 -23.62
C ARG A 755 -21.38 -31.21 -23.36
N ILE A 756 -22.14 -32.28 -23.60
CA ILE A 756 -21.60 -33.66 -23.55
C ILE A 756 -20.70 -33.86 -24.79
N VAL A 757 -19.39 -33.91 -24.56
CA VAL A 757 -18.38 -34.09 -25.62
C VAL A 757 -18.04 -35.56 -25.85
N LEU A 758 -18.23 -36.40 -24.85
CA LEU A 758 -18.04 -37.84 -24.94
C LEU A 758 -19.04 -38.56 -24.03
N SER A 759 -19.64 -39.65 -24.52
CA SER A 759 -20.59 -40.44 -23.74
C SER A 759 -20.36 -41.92 -23.96
N ASN A 760 -20.33 -42.68 -22.88
CA ASN A 760 -20.29 -44.13 -22.91
C ASN A 760 -21.42 -44.72 -22.08
N THR A 761 -22.35 -45.38 -22.77
CA THR A 761 -23.54 -46.01 -22.20
C THR A 761 -23.34 -47.49 -21.89
N ARG A 762 -22.12 -48.00 -22.07
CA ARG A 762 -21.75 -49.36 -21.65
C ARG A 762 -21.27 -49.31 -20.21
N ASN A 763 -21.58 -50.36 -19.45
CA ASN A 763 -21.07 -50.56 -18.09
C ASN A 763 -19.56 -50.84 -18.15
N VAL A 764 -18.78 -49.77 -18.31
CA VAL A 764 -17.32 -49.77 -18.33
C VAL A 764 -16.84 -48.73 -17.34
N ASN A 765 -15.77 -49.06 -16.62
CA ASN A 765 -15.10 -48.21 -15.65
C ASN A 765 -13.92 -47.42 -16.25
N THR A 766 -13.82 -47.42 -17.57
CA THR A 766 -12.73 -46.79 -18.31
C THR A 766 -13.25 -46.16 -19.59
N LEU A 767 -12.80 -44.95 -19.88
CA LEU A 767 -13.18 -44.17 -21.06
C LEU A 767 -11.93 -43.65 -21.77
N ASN A 768 -11.83 -43.90 -23.07
CA ASN A 768 -10.75 -43.31 -23.89
C ASN A 768 -11.14 -41.88 -24.27
N ILE A 769 -10.33 -40.92 -23.81
CA ILE A 769 -10.49 -39.48 -24.02
C ILE A 769 -9.41 -38.90 -24.95
N SER A 770 -8.58 -39.73 -25.59
CA SER A 770 -7.46 -39.28 -26.44
C SER A 770 -7.88 -38.47 -27.67
N GLY A 771 -9.19 -38.41 -27.95
CA GLY A 771 -9.77 -37.59 -29.02
C GLY A 771 -10.28 -36.22 -28.56
N LEU A 772 -10.22 -35.91 -27.27
CA LEU A 772 -10.57 -34.61 -26.70
C LEU A 772 -9.34 -33.69 -26.69
N SER A 773 -9.54 -32.38 -26.83
CA SER A 773 -8.48 -31.38 -26.67
C SER A 773 -8.07 -31.26 -25.20
N ASN A 774 -6.85 -30.80 -24.90
CA ASN A 774 -6.49 -30.47 -23.52
C ASN A 774 -7.41 -29.36 -22.99
N GLY A 775 -8.00 -29.54 -21.80
CA GLY A 775 -8.96 -28.60 -21.23
C GLY A 775 -9.67 -29.13 -19.99
N VAL A 776 -10.57 -28.32 -19.42
CA VAL A 776 -11.40 -28.66 -18.25
C VAL A 776 -12.75 -29.24 -18.72
N TYR A 777 -13.11 -30.38 -18.15
CA TYR A 777 -14.28 -31.18 -18.49
C TYR A 777 -15.07 -31.61 -17.25
#